data_AF-A0A7X8VN64-F1
#
_entry.id   AF-A0A7X8VN64-F1
#
_cell.length_a   1.000
_cell.length_b   1.000
_cell.length_c   1.000
_cell.angle_alpha   90.00
_cell.angle_beta   90.00
_cell.angle_gamma   90.00
#
_symmetry.space_group_name_H-M   'P 1'
#
loop_
_entity.id
_entity.type
_entity.pdbx_description
1 polymer ?
#
loop_
_entity_poly.entity_id
_entity_poly.type
_entity_poly.pdbx_seq_one_letter_code
_entity_poly.pdbx_strand_id
1 'polypeptide(L)'
;KELGLTQDKIKTHGAALQCRITTEDPSNNFRPDTGTITSYRSPGGAGVRLDGAAQLGGEITAHFDSMLVKMTCRGSDFDTDVARAQRALAEFNVSGVATNIGFLRALLREDDFTTKRIDTGFIGSHQHLLQAPPADDEQGRILDYLADVTVNKPHGERPDSPRPIEKLPKVEDIPLPRGSRDRLKQLGPEGFARHLREQDALAVTDTTFRDAHQSLLATRIRSFALTPAARAVAKLTPELLSVEAWGGATYDVAMRFLFEDPWARLDELREAMPNVNIQMLLRGRNTVGYTPYPDSVCRAFVQEAAKSGVDIFRIFDALNDVSQMRPAIDAVLETGTTVAEVAMAYSGDLSNPGEKLYTLDYYLKLAEQIVKSGAHVLAIKDMAGLLRPAAATKLVTALRREFDLPVHVHTHDTAGGQLATYLAAANAGADAVDAASAPLSGTTSQPSMSALVAAFAHTRRDTGLNLDAVSDLEPYWEAVRGLYLPFEAGTPGPTGRVYRHEIPGGQLSNLRAQAVALGLADRFELIEDYYAAVNDMLGRPTKVTPSSKVVGDLALHLVGAGVDPADFAADPQKYDIPDSVIAFLRGELGTPPGGWPEPLRTRALEGRSEGKEPLAEIPAEEQAHLDSEDSAERRGTLNRLLFPKPTEEFLEHRRRFGNTSALDDREFFYGLKEGREELIHLPHVSTPMLVRLDAVSEPDDKGMRNVVVNVNGQIRPIRVRDHAVESVTATAEKADTTKKGQVAAPFAGVVTVTVADGDEVKAGDAVAIIEAMKMEATITAPVDGVIERVVVPAATKVEGNDLIVVIA
;
A
#
# COMPACT_ATOMS: atom_id res chain seq x y z
N LYS A 1 29.03 -4.66 67.12
CA LYS A 1 30.30 -5.32 67.51
C LYS A 1 30.50 -6.68 66.82
N GLU A 2 29.44 -7.41 66.46
CA GLU A 2 29.54 -8.75 65.85
C GLU A 2 30.03 -8.79 64.39
N LEU A 3 29.94 -7.69 63.63
CA LEU A 3 30.42 -7.62 62.23
C LEU A 3 31.88 -7.13 62.08
N GLY A 4 32.58 -6.80 63.16
CA GLY A 4 33.99 -6.34 63.10
C GLY A 4 34.24 -4.99 62.40
N LEU A 5 33.19 -4.24 62.02
CA LEU A 5 33.28 -2.94 61.37
C LEU A 5 33.59 -1.82 62.38
N THR A 6 34.63 -1.02 62.10
CA THR A 6 34.98 0.20 62.85
C THR A 6 35.10 1.38 61.86
N GLN A 7 34.73 2.59 62.29
CA GLN A 7 34.59 3.75 61.39
C GLN A 7 35.88 4.06 60.60
N ASP A 8 37.04 3.85 61.22
CA ASP A 8 38.38 4.03 60.64
C ASP A 8 38.71 3.01 59.52
N LYS A 9 38.02 1.86 59.49
CA LYS A 9 38.22 0.81 58.49
C LYS A 9 37.23 0.88 57.33
N ILE A 10 36.20 1.72 57.42
CA ILE A 10 35.22 1.91 56.36
C ILE A 10 35.81 2.86 55.31
N LYS A 11 36.01 2.36 54.09
CA LYS A 11 36.51 3.12 52.95
C LYS A 11 35.54 3.05 51.79
N THR A 12 35.40 4.14 51.05
CA THR A 12 34.74 4.13 49.75
C THR A 12 35.74 3.63 48.70
N HIS A 13 35.30 2.74 47.82
CA HIS A 13 36.12 2.21 46.73
C HIS A 13 35.41 2.53 45.41
N GLY A 14 35.94 3.52 44.71
CA GLY A 14 35.40 4.00 43.44
C GLY A 14 34.00 4.60 43.56
N ALA A 15 33.15 4.35 42.56
CA ALA A 15 31.78 4.82 42.48
C ALA A 15 30.81 3.67 42.16
N ALA A 16 29.54 3.88 42.48
CA ALA A 16 28.45 2.96 42.14
C ALA A 16 27.17 3.73 41.77
N LEU A 17 26.48 3.27 40.74
CA LEU A 17 25.29 3.86 40.16
C LEU A 17 24.20 2.80 40.09
N GLN A 18 23.00 3.11 40.57
CA GLN A 18 21.85 2.22 40.47
C GLN A 18 20.78 2.84 39.58
N CYS A 19 20.39 2.11 38.54
CA CYS A 19 19.20 2.37 37.74
C CYS A 19 18.10 1.39 38.14
N ARG A 20 16.87 1.87 38.30
CA ARG A 20 15.69 1.02 38.45
C ARG A 20 15.03 0.88 37.09
N ILE A 21 14.99 -0.34 36.59
CA ILE A 21 14.26 -0.64 35.36
C ILE A 21 12.82 -0.96 35.76
N THR A 22 11.88 -0.17 35.24
CA THR A 22 10.46 -0.24 35.57
C THR A 22 9.61 -0.42 34.30
N THR A 23 8.35 -0.80 34.47
CA THR A 23 7.35 -0.78 33.38
C THR A 23 6.74 0.60 33.12
N GLU A 24 7.30 1.67 33.70
CA GLU A 24 6.79 3.02 33.50
C GLU A 24 7.15 3.51 32.10
N ASP A 25 6.13 3.92 31.34
CA ASP A 25 6.30 4.48 29.99
C ASP A 25 6.54 6.00 30.07
N PRO A 26 7.76 6.50 29.79
CA PRO A 26 8.06 7.92 29.84
C PRO A 26 7.21 8.76 28.88
N SER A 27 6.82 8.19 27.72
CA SER A 27 5.99 8.86 26.72
C SER A 27 4.53 8.98 27.14
N ASN A 28 4.12 8.17 28.12
CA ASN A 28 2.79 8.17 28.72
C ASN A 28 2.85 8.63 30.19
N ASN A 29 3.64 9.67 30.46
CA ASN A 29 3.76 10.30 31.78
C ASN A 29 4.19 9.32 32.90
N PHE A 30 5.11 8.40 32.58
CA PHE A 30 5.62 7.33 33.47
C PHE A 30 4.53 6.42 34.03
N ARG A 31 3.45 6.23 33.29
CA ARG A 31 2.40 5.31 33.68
C ARG A 31 2.93 3.86 33.65
N PRO A 32 2.76 3.06 34.72
CA PRO A 32 3.11 1.64 34.71
C PRO A 32 2.31 0.86 33.68
N ASP A 33 3.02 0.16 32.81
CA ASP A 33 2.46 -0.79 31.87
C ASP A 33 2.30 -2.18 32.52
N THR A 34 1.36 -2.96 31.99
CA THR A 34 1.02 -4.30 32.45
C THR A 34 0.96 -5.24 31.26
N GLY A 35 1.37 -6.49 31.45
CA GLY A 35 1.41 -7.44 30.35
C GLY A 35 2.36 -8.60 30.62
N THR A 36 2.52 -9.45 29.64
CA THR A 36 3.45 -10.59 29.72
C THR A 36 4.81 -10.18 29.15
N ILE A 37 5.89 -10.46 29.87
CA ILE A 37 7.24 -10.28 29.34
C ILE A 37 7.50 -11.32 28.24
N THR A 38 7.58 -10.87 26.99
CA THR A 38 7.81 -11.74 25.80
C THR A 38 9.29 -11.92 25.46
N SER A 39 10.16 -11.05 26.00
CA SER A 39 11.61 -11.15 25.91
C SER A 39 12.25 -10.57 27.18
N TYR A 40 13.26 -11.24 27.72
CA TYR A 40 14.05 -10.72 28.85
C TYR A 40 15.54 -11.06 28.67
N ARG A 41 16.33 -10.08 28.25
CA ARG A 41 17.79 -10.17 28.16
C ARG A 41 18.42 -9.25 29.19
N SER A 42 19.03 -9.86 30.19
CA SER A 42 19.80 -9.17 31.20
C SER A 42 21.27 -8.98 30.77
N PRO A 43 21.87 -7.81 31.04
CA PRO A 43 23.29 -7.58 30.84
C PRO A 43 24.11 -8.31 31.90
N GLY A 44 25.32 -8.71 31.53
CA GLY A 44 26.30 -9.27 32.47
C GLY A 44 27.56 -8.42 32.55
N GLY A 45 28.64 -9.02 33.04
CA GLY A 45 30.00 -8.46 32.97
C GLY A 45 30.54 -7.90 34.27
N ALA A 46 31.83 -7.57 34.26
CA ALA A 46 32.55 -7.09 35.43
C ALA A 46 31.97 -5.76 35.93
N GLY A 47 31.56 -5.73 37.20
CA GLY A 47 31.03 -4.53 37.84
C GLY A 47 29.56 -4.26 37.57
N VAL A 48 28.81 -5.19 36.98
CA VAL A 48 27.35 -5.09 36.81
C VAL A 48 26.67 -6.11 37.72
N ARG A 49 25.68 -5.65 38.49
CA ARG A 49 24.86 -6.45 39.41
C ARG A 49 23.39 -6.21 39.09
N LEU A 50 22.62 -7.30 39.07
CA LEU A 50 21.18 -7.27 38.86
C LEU A 50 20.45 -7.85 40.07
N ASP A 51 19.44 -7.13 40.55
CA ASP A 51 18.58 -7.55 41.64
C ASP A 51 17.11 -7.37 41.21
N GLY A 52 16.47 -8.45 40.76
CA GLY A 52 15.09 -8.43 40.27
C GLY A 52 14.51 -9.83 40.18
N ALA A 53 13.20 -9.92 39.92
CA ALA A 53 12.47 -11.17 39.77
C ALA A 53 11.76 -11.30 38.41
N ALA A 54 11.92 -10.29 37.53
CA ALA A 54 11.39 -10.34 36.17
C ALA A 54 12.03 -11.48 35.39
N GLN A 55 11.21 -12.23 34.66
CA GLN A 55 11.62 -13.39 33.87
C GLN A 55 10.74 -13.51 32.62
N LEU A 56 11.25 -14.20 31.60
CA LEU A 56 10.51 -14.52 30.39
C LEU A 56 9.19 -15.24 30.73
N GLY A 57 8.07 -14.80 30.14
CA GLY A 57 6.73 -15.33 30.38
C GLY A 57 6.09 -14.86 31.70
N GLY A 58 6.78 -14.05 32.50
CA GLY A 58 6.20 -13.46 33.71
C GLY A 58 5.12 -12.41 33.37
N GLU A 59 3.99 -12.49 34.06
CA GLU A 59 2.90 -11.52 33.94
C GLU A 59 3.09 -10.37 34.95
N ILE A 60 3.20 -9.14 34.42
CA ILE A 60 3.23 -7.91 35.20
C ILE A 60 1.80 -7.45 35.44
N THR A 61 1.34 -7.61 36.68
CA THR A 61 0.01 -7.17 37.11
C THR A 61 0.06 -5.73 37.62
N ALA A 62 -1.07 -5.03 37.57
CA ALA A 62 -1.21 -3.70 38.17
C ALA A 62 -1.14 -3.70 39.70
N HIS A 63 -0.98 -4.84 40.39
CA HIS A 63 -1.16 -4.92 41.85
C HIS A 63 0.07 -4.51 42.69
N PHE A 64 1.24 -4.36 42.07
CA PHE A 64 2.51 -4.10 42.75
C PHE A 64 3.26 -2.91 42.13
N ASP A 65 4.42 -2.56 42.69
CA ASP A 65 5.27 -1.56 42.06
C ASP A 65 5.78 -2.06 40.70
N SER A 66 6.02 -1.13 39.78
CA SER A 66 6.41 -1.38 38.39
C SER A 66 7.86 -1.89 38.24
N MET A 67 8.56 -2.17 39.34
CA MET A 67 9.99 -2.49 39.34
C MET A 67 10.24 -3.89 38.77
N LEU A 68 10.93 -3.95 37.63
CA LEU A 68 11.37 -5.20 37.01
C LEU A 68 12.69 -5.68 37.63
N VAL A 69 13.68 -4.79 37.67
CA VAL A 69 15.03 -5.10 38.13
C VAL A 69 15.80 -3.85 38.54
N LYS A 70 16.60 -3.96 39.60
CA LYS A 70 17.63 -2.98 39.94
C LYS A 70 18.92 -3.36 39.24
N MET A 71 19.42 -2.45 38.42
CA MET A 71 20.72 -2.58 37.77
C MET A 71 21.71 -1.67 38.49
N THR A 72 22.66 -2.26 39.21
CA THR A 72 23.74 -1.52 39.89
C THR A 72 25.05 -1.76 39.17
N CYS A 73 25.68 -0.68 38.72
CA CYS A 73 27.04 -0.70 38.20
C CYS A 73 28.03 -0.20 39.27
N ARG A 74 29.29 -0.59 39.13
CA ARG A 74 30.40 -0.03 39.91
C ARG A 74 31.61 0.21 39.02
N GLY A 75 32.34 1.28 39.28
CA GLY A 75 33.56 1.69 38.57
C GLY A 75 34.71 2.06 39.51
N SER A 76 35.93 2.18 38.99
CA SER A 76 37.07 2.75 39.73
C SER A 76 36.87 4.24 40.05
N ASP A 77 36.07 4.90 39.23
CA ASP A 77 35.64 6.30 39.29
C ASP A 77 34.21 6.38 38.72
N PHE A 78 33.61 7.58 38.79
CA PHE A 78 32.24 7.82 38.32
C PHE A 78 32.10 7.67 36.81
N ASP A 79 33.07 8.14 36.02
CA ASP A 79 33.04 8.04 34.56
C ASP A 79 33.02 6.59 34.08
N THR A 80 33.86 5.74 34.69
CA THR A 80 33.88 4.30 34.40
C THR A 80 32.56 3.62 34.78
N ASP A 81 31.93 4.06 35.87
CA ASP A 81 30.65 3.54 36.33
C ASP A 81 29.50 3.92 35.39
N VAL A 82 29.43 5.20 34.97
CA VAL A 82 28.47 5.68 33.97
C VAL A 82 28.65 4.96 32.64
N ALA A 83 29.89 4.79 32.15
CA ALA A 83 30.15 4.05 30.92
C ALA A 83 29.69 2.58 31.00
N ARG A 84 29.88 1.93 32.16
CA ARG A 84 29.37 0.57 32.41
C ARG A 84 27.85 0.53 32.44
N ALA A 85 27.20 1.50 33.08
CA ALA A 85 25.75 1.61 33.11
C ALA A 85 25.14 1.88 31.74
N GLN A 86 25.72 2.78 30.95
CA GLN A 86 25.32 3.03 29.56
C GLN A 86 25.43 1.76 28.71
N ARG A 87 26.54 1.02 28.80
CA ARG A 87 26.71 -0.26 28.11
C ARG A 87 25.70 -1.31 28.60
N ALA A 88 25.46 -1.38 29.90
CA ALA A 88 24.50 -2.32 30.48
C ALA A 88 23.07 -2.05 30.03
N LEU A 89 22.64 -0.77 30.00
CA LEU A 89 21.34 -0.36 29.45
C LEU A 89 21.23 -0.61 27.95
N ALA A 90 22.33 -0.49 27.19
CA ALA A 90 22.33 -0.77 25.76
C ALA A 90 22.19 -2.27 25.44
N GLU A 91 22.65 -3.15 26.34
CA GLU A 91 22.47 -4.61 26.24
C GLU A 91 21.15 -5.11 26.83
N PHE A 92 20.54 -4.35 27.74
CA PHE A 92 19.29 -4.69 28.40
C PHE A 92 18.15 -4.67 27.36
N ASN A 93 17.46 -5.80 27.20
CA ASN A 93 16.29 -5.87 26.33
C ASN A 93 15.11 -6.49 27.09
N VAL A 94 13.98 -5.79 27.12
CA VAL A 94 12.71 -6.29 27.65
C VAL A 94 11.64 -5.95 26.63
N SER A 95 10.89 -6.97 26.18
CA SER A 95 9.75 -6.80 25.27
C SER A 95 8.47 -7.32 25.92
N GLY A 96 7.33 -6.87 25.41
CA GLY A 96 5.99 -7.26 25.88
C GLY A 96 5.38 -6.32 26.91
N VAL A 97 6.18 -5.41 27.47
CA VAL A 97 5.76 -4.26 28.30
C VAL A 97 6.65 -3.06 28.00
N ALA A 98 6.11 -1.85 28.13
CA ALA A 98 6.90 -0.62 28.06
C ALA A 98 7.96 -0.57 29.17
N THR A 99 9.04 0.19 28.96
CA THR A 99 10.08 0.38 29.98
C THR A 99 10.67 1.78 29.99
N ASN A 100 11.22 2.18 31.14
CA ASN A 100 11.94 3.43 31.31
C ASN A 100 13.41 3.39 30.79
N ILE A 101 13.84 2.33 30.09
CA ILE A 101 15.22 2.15 29.63
C ILE A 101 15.65 3.28 28.69
N GLY A 102 14.77 3.71 27.76
CA GLY A 102 15.06 4.81 26.83
C GLY A 102 15.37 6.11 27.56
N PHE A 103 14.55 6.47 28.55
CA PHE A 103 14.77 7.62 29.43
C PHE A 103 16.10 7.52 30.18
N LEU A 104 16.42 6.36 30.77
CA LEU A 104 17.69 6.16 31.48
C LEU A 104 18.91 6.28 30.54
N ARG A 105 18.81 5.80 29.30
CA ARG A 105 19.87 5.95 28.29
C ARG A 105 20.10 7.42 27.92
N ALA A 106 19.04 8.21 27.77
CA ALA A 106 19.14 9.64 27.52
C ALA A 106 19.75 10.37 28.72
N LEU A 107 19.23 10.13 29.92
CA LEU A 107 19.69 10.75 31.16
C LEU A 107 21.19 10.52 31.40
N LEU A 108 21.68 9.29 31.22
CA LEU A 108 23.11 9.00 31.43
C LEU A 108 24.03 9.58 30.35
N ARG A 109 23.49 10.16 29.27
CA ARG A 109 24.26 10.85 28.22
C ARG A 109 24.32 12.35 28.41
N GLU A 110 23.57 12.92 29.36
CA GLU A 110 23.60 14.35 29.61
C GLU A 110 24.96 14.79 30.19
N ASP A 111 25.54 15.81 29.58
CA ASP A 111 26.81 16.40 30.03
C ASP A 111 26.70 16.86 31.49
N ASP A 112 25.56 17.43 31.87
CA ASP A 112 25.31 17.89 33.23
C ASP A 112 25.26 16.74 34.24
N PHE A 113 24.76 15.56 33.84
CA PHE A 113 24.76 14.37 34.69
C PHE A 113 26.17 13.80 34.87
N THR A 114 26.98 13.81 33.81
CA THR A 114 28.32 13.20 33.80
C THR A 114 29.40 14.11 34.40
N THR A 115 29.27 15.43 34.28
CA THR A 115 30.33 16.38 34.63
C THR A 115 30.01 17.28 35.83
N LYS A 116 28.75 17.36 36.26
CA LYS A 116 28.32 18.27 37.35
C LYS A 116 27.63 17.52 38.49
N ARG A 117 27.52 18.20 39.63
CA ARG A 117 26.69 17.75 40.74
C ARG A 117 25.26 18.24 40.51
N ILE A 118 24.35 17.31 40.28
CA ILE A 118 22.94 17.59 40.01
C ILE A 118 22.11 17.80 41.29
N ASP A 119 20.99 18.50 41.16
CA ASP A 119 19.98 18.69 42.21
C ASP A 119 18.64 18.03 41.84
N THR A 120 17.66 18.08 42.75
CA THR A 120 16.36 17.42 42.60
C THR A 120 15.48 18.02 41.49
N GLY A 121 15.78 19.23 41.01
CA GLY A 121 15.13 19.89 39.89
C GLY A 121 15.71 19.53 38.52
N PHE A 122 16.74 18.68 38.46
CA PHE A 122 17.44 18.32 37.21
C PHE A 122 16.49 17.83 36.11
N ILE A 123 15.66 16.82 36.37
CA ILE A 123 14.70 16.31 35.37
C ILE A 123 13.69 17.40 34.98
N GLY A 124 13.23 18.20 35.95
CA GLY A 124 12.31 19.32 35.71
C GLY A 124 12.86 20.36 34.73
N SER A 125 14.18 20.59 34.75
CA SER A 125 14.88 21.52 33.85
C SER A 125 15.31 20.90 32.51
N HIS A 126 15.23 19.58 32.36
CA HIS A 126 15.64 18.83 31.17
C HIS A 126 14.44 18.06 30.57
N GLN A 127 13.36 18.78 30.26
CA GLN A 127 12.10 18.20 29.77
C GLN A 127 12.27 17.41 28.45
N HIS A 128 13.31 17.71 27.65
CA HIS A 128 13.63 16.95 26.44
C HIS A 128 13.97 15.49 26.70
N LEU A 129 14.39 15.13 27.93
CA LEU A 129 14.61 13.73 28.33
C LEU A 129 13.32 12.91 28.32
N LEU A 130 12.16 13.55 28.47
CA LEU A 130 10.85 12.90 28.40
C LEU A 130 10.43 12.58 26.95
N GLN A 131 11.08 13.22 25.97
CA GLN A 131 10.90 12.96 24.55
C GLN A 131 11.88 11.90 24.03
N ALA A 132 12.68 11.28 24.91
CA ALA A 132 13.57 10.20 24.53
C ALA A 132 12.73 9.08 23.88
N PRO A 133 12.99 8.73 22.61
CA PRO A 133 12.17 7.76 21.92
C PRO A 133 12.24 6.42 22.67
N PRO A 134 11.11 5.69 22.80
CA PRO A 134 11.15 4.32 23.30
C PRO A 134 12.12 3.51 22.45
N ALA A 135 12.72 2.47 23.05
CA ALA A 135 13.55 1.55 22.28
C ALA A 135 12.68 0.94 21.16
N ASP A 136 13.07 1.15 19.90
CA ASP A 136 12.33 0.60 18.77
C ASP A 136 12.45 -0.93 18.77
N ASP A 137 11.33 -1.63 18.98
CA ASP A 137 11.22 -3.09 18.91
C ASP A 137 10.67 -3.54 17.55
N GLU A 138 11.30 -3.09 16.46
CA GLU A 138 10.91 -3.50 15.11
C GLU A 138 10.99 -5.04 14.93
N GLN A 139 11.98 -5.67 15.54
CA GLN A 139 12.12 -7.13 15.54
C GLN A 139 10.91 -7.82 16.17
N GLY A 140 10.46 -7.37 17.35
CA GLY A 140 9.26 -7.89 18.01
C GLY A 140 8.01 -7.74 17.15
N ARG A 141 7.78 -6.54 16.60
CA ARG A 141 6.60 -6.25 15.76
C ARG A 141 6.55 -7.10 14.47
N ILE A 142 7.71 -7.36 13.85
CA ILE A 142 7.80 -8.25 12.68
C ILE A 142 7.48 -9.70 13.07
N LEU A 143 7.93 -10.16 14.25
CA LEU A 143 7.59 -11.50 14.73
C LEU A 143 6.10 -11.63 15.05
N ASP A 144 5.48 -10.58 15.58
CA ASP A 144 4.02 -10.56 15.82
C ASP A 144 3.24 -10.71 14.51
N TYR A 145 3.68 -10.04 13.44
CA TYR A 145 3.09 -10.20 12.10
C TYR A 145 3.25 -11.62 11.57
N LEU A 146 4.47 -12.18 11.62
CA LEU A 146 4.73 -13.54 11.15
C LEU A 146 3.92 -14.57 11.93
N ALA A 147 3.80 -14.40 13.24
CA ALA A 147 2.99 -15.27 14.09
C ALA A 147 1.50 -15.16 13.74
N ASP A 148 0.99 -13.95 13.49
CA ASP A 148 -0.39 -13.69 13.06
C ASP A 148 -0.71 -14.40 11.73
N VAL A 149 0.10 -14.18 10.70
CA VAL A 149 -0.09 -14.81 9.38
C VAL A 149 0.04 -16.34 9.46
N THR A 150 0.96 -16.85 10.28
CA THR A 150 1.15 -18.31 10.48
C THR A 150 -0.09 -18.97 11.07
N VAL A 151 -0.74 -18.33 12.04
CA VAL A 151 -1.94 -18.86 12.70
C VAL A 151 -3.18 -18.68 11.82
N ASN A 152 -3.39 -17.47 11.31
CA ASN A 152 -4.65 -17.09 10.67
C ASN A 152 -4.69 -17.44 9.17
N LYS A 153 -3.55 -17.72 8.55
CA LYS A 153 -3.42 -18.21 7.15
C LYS A 153 -4.35 -17.48 6.17
N PRO A 154 -4.29 -16.14 6.07
CA PRO A 154 -5.24 -15.34 5.29
C PRO A 154 -5.28 -15.72 3.80
N HIS A 155 -4.22 -16.37 3.30
CA HIS A 155 -4.06 -16.79 1.91
C HIS A 155 -3.91 -18.31 1.75
N GLY A 156 -4.29 -19.09 2.77
CA GLY A 156 -4.21 -20.54 2.77
C GLY A 156 -2.83 -21.09 3.16
N GLU A 157 -2.58 -22.34 2.79
CA GLU A 157 -1.33 -23.03 3.14
C GLU A 157 -0.14 -22.52 2.33
N ARG A 158 1.03 -22.45 2.97
CA ARG A 158 2.27 -22.05 2.33
C ARG A 158 2.65 -23.04 1.21
N PRO A 159 2.86 -22.60 -0.04
CA PRO A 159 3.24 -23.49 -1.13
C PRO A 159 4.69 -24.00 -1.01
N ASP A 160 4.89 -25.28 -1.34
CA ASP A 160 6.21 -25.94 -1.37
C ASP A 160 6.98 -25.71 -2.69
N SER A 161 6.93 -24.49 -3.23
CA SER A 161 7.63 -24.13 -4.47
C SER A 161 9.11 -23.76 -4.22
N PRO A 162 9.98 -23.77 -5.25
CA PRO A 162 11.31 -23.16 -5.21
C PRO A 162 11.25 -21.63 -5.06
N ARG A 163 12.23 -21.00 -4.41
CA ARG A 163 12.23 -19.53 -4.27
C ARG A 163 12.40 -18.88 -5.65
N PRO A 164 11.58 -17.87 -6.02
CA PRO A 164 11.69 -17.25 -7.34
C PRO A 164 13.10 -16.77 -7.66
N ILE A 165 13.81 -16.15 -6.70
CA ILE A 165 15.18 -15.66 -6.88
C ILE A 165 16.16 -16.72 -7.40
N GLU A 166 15.95 -18.00 -7.08
CA GLU A 166 16.80 -19.11 -7.53
C GLU A 166 16.61 -19.45 -9.02
N LYS A 167 15.55 -18.92 -9.64
CA LYS A 167 15.21 -19.07 -11.05
C LYS A 167 15.63 -17.86 -11.90
N LEU A 168 16.16 -16.80 -11.30
CA LEU A 168 16.68 -15.67 -12.07
C LEU A 168 17.92 -16.07 -12.88
N PRO A 169 18.09 -15.51 -14.08
CA PRO A 169 19.35 -15.59 -14.81
C PRO A 169 20.49 -14.99 -13.99
N LYS A 170 21.67 -15.62 -14.05
CA LYS A 170 22.89 -15.09 -13.42
C LYS A 170 23.44 -13.97 -14.28
N VAL A 171 23.38 -12.75 -13.76
CA VAL A 171 23.73 -11.52 -14.49
C VAL A 171 24.83 -10.71 -13.80
N GLU A 172 25.41 -11.21 -12.70
CA GLU A 172 26.40 -10.51 -11.89
C GLU A 172 27.62 -10.09 -12.70
N ASP A 173 28.09 -10.96 -13.59
CA ASP A 173 29.28 -10.74 -14.43
C ASP A 173 29.01 -9.90 -15.69
N ILE A 174 27.75 -9.57 -15.98
CA ILE A 174 27.37 -8.75 -17.14
C ILE A 174 27.50 -7.27 -16.75
N PRO A 175 28.34 -6.47 -17.43
CA PRO A 175 28.42 -5.03 -17.18
C PRO A 175 27.09 -4.37 -17.59
N LEU A 176 26.70 -3.31 -16.90
CA LEU A 176 25.48 -2.58 -17.22
C LEU A 176 25.59 -1.90 -18.60
N PRO A 177 24.80 -2.30 -19.61
CA PRO A 177 24.83 -1.68 -20.94
C PRO A 177 24.12 -0.31 -20.94
N ARG A 178 24.38 0.51 -21.97
CA ARG A 178 23.59 1.73 -22.19
C ARG A 178 22.18 1.35 -22.66
N GLY A 179 21.16 1.94 -22.04
CA GLY A 179 19.75 1.65 -22.34
C GLY A 179 18.97 2.86 -22.86
N SER A 180 17.65 2.71 -22.94
CA SER A 180 16.71 3.74 -23.42
C SER A 180 16.72 5.04 -22.62
N ARG A 181 17.03 4.99 -21.32
CA ARG A 181 17.14 6.19 -20.48
C ARG A 181 18.40 6.99 -20.74
N ASP A 182 19.51 6.33 -21.01
CA ASP A 182 20.74 7.01 -21.42
C ASP A 182 20.53 7.78 -22.72
N ARG A 183 19.69 7.23 -23.61
CA ARG A 183 19.28 7.89 -24.85
C ARG A 183 18.37 9.07 -24.58
N LEU A 184 17.36 8.94 -23.72
CA LEU A 184 16.48 10.05 -23.33
C LEU A 184 17.29 11.21 -22.74
N LYS A 185 18.18 10.93 -21.79
CA LYS A 185 19.05 11.95 -21.18
C LYS A 185 19.94 12.66 -22.20
N GLN A 186 20.41 11.94 -23.22
CA GLN A 186 21.27 12.50 -24.26
C GLN A 186 20.49 13.38 -25.25
N LEU A 187 19.28 12.97 -25.63
CA LEU A 187 18.52 13.62 -26.70
C LEU A 187 17.50 14.66 -26.19
N GLY A 188 17.13 14.60 -24.90
CA GLY A 188 15.94 15.26 -24.39
C GLY A 188 14.65 14.60 -24.89
N PRO A 189 13.48 14.95 -24.33
CA PRO A 189 12.22 14.27 -24.65
C PRO A 189 11.77 14.45 -26.11
N GLU A 190 11.91 15.65 -26.67
CA GLU A 190 11.60 15.90 -28.10
C GLU A 190 12.53 15.13 -29.05
N GLY A 191 13.83 15.12 -28.77
CA GLY A 191 14.82 14.40 -29.57
C GLY A 191 14.62 12.88 -29.47
N PHE A 192 14.24 12.39 -28.28
CA PHE A 192 13.91 11.00 -28.04
C PHE A 192 12.67 10.56 -28.82
N ALA A 193 11.59 11.35 -28.79
CA ALA A 193 10.37 11.06 -29.56
C ALA A 193 10.61 11.08 -31.07
N ARG A 194 11.42 12.03 -31.57
CA ARG A 194 11.82 12.07 -32.98
C ARG A 194 12.62 10.83 -33.38
N HIS A 195 13.59 10.44 -32.56
CA HIS A 195 14.35 9.21 -32.78
C HIS A 195 13.46 7.96 -32.80
N LEU A 196 12.47 7.88 -31.90
CA LEU A 196 11.46 6.81 -31.89
C LEU A 196 10.62 6.79 -33.18
N ARG A 197 10.27 7.95 -33.74
CA ARG A 197 9.54 8.08 -35.01
C ARG A 197 10.41 7.70 -36.23
N GLU A 198 11.71 7.95 -36.17
CA GLU A 198 12.65 7.72 -37.28
C GLU A 198 13.16 6.27 -37.39
N GLN A 199 13.09 5.48 -36.31
CA GLN A 199 13.64 4.12 -36.32
C GLN A 199 12.76 3.10 -37.07
N ASP A 200 13.42 2.14 -37.72
CA ASP A 200 12.75 1.01 -38.37
C ASP A 200 12.41 -0.12 -37.38
N ALA A 201 13.16 -0.29 -36.29
CA ALA A 201 12.87 -1.30 -35.28
C ALA A 201 11.56 -1.00 -34.53
N LEU A 202 10.77 -2.03 -34.22
CA LEU A 202 9.58 -1.86 -33.38
C LEU A 202 10.01 -1.78 -31.91
N ALA A 203 9.76 -0.64 -31.27
CA ALA A 203 10.08 -0.48 -29.85
C ALA A 203 9.08 -1.27 -28.98
N VAL A 204 9.56 -1.79 -27.85
CA VAL A 204 8.73 -2.60 -26.94
C VAL A 204 8.80 -2.04 -25.53
N THR A 205 7.63 -1.89 -24.90
CA THR A 205 7.50 -1.58 -23.47
C THR A 205 7.08 -2.83 -22.70
N ASP A 206 7.82 -3.16 -21.64
CA ASP A 206 7.47 -4.27 -20.75
C ASP A 206 6.44 -3.82 -19.70
N THR A 207 5.26 -4.46 -19.68
CA THR A 207 4.20 -4.18 -18.69
C THR A 207 4.15 -5.16 -17.53
N THR A 208 5.09 -6.11 -17.46
CA THR A 208 5.15 -7.16 -16.43
C THR A 208 5.15 -6.59 -15.01
N PHE A 209 5.74 -5.40 -14.83
CA PHE A 209 5.92 -4.73 -13.54
C PHE A 209 4.70 -3.92 -13.09
N ARG A 210 3.69 -3.72 -13.95
CA ARG A 210 2.51 -2.89 -13.67
C ARG A 210 1.21 -3.51 -14.20
N ASP A 211 0.94 -3.39 -15.50
CA ASP A 211 -0.39 -3.72 -16.03
C ASP A 211 -0.69 -5.22 -16.07
N ALA A 212 0.34 -6.04 -16.27
CA ALA A 212 0.19 -7.49 -16.36
C ALA A 212 -0.37 -8.08 -15.07
N HIS A 213 0.27 -7.79 -13.94
CA HIS A 213 -0.20 -8.26 -12.64
C HIS A 213 -1.40 -7.47 -12.10
N GLN A 214 -1.60 -6.23 -12.54
CA GLN A 214 -2.87 -5.52 -12.32
C GLN A 214 -4.06 -6.27 -12.94
N SER A 215 -3.85 -6.88 -14.10
CA SER A 215 -4.89 -7.59 -14.85
C SER A 215 -5.11 -9.03 -14.35
N LEU A 216 -4.03 -9.74 -14.03
CA LEU A 216 -4.06 -11.16 -13.67
C LEU A 216 -4.10 -11.44 -12.17
N LEU A 217 -3.41 -10.62 -11.36
CA LEU A 217 -3.09 -10.91 -9.96
C LEU A 217 -3.56 -9.79 -9.01
N ALA A 218 -4.60 -9.06 -9.39
CA ALA A 218 -5.17 -7.95 -8.62
C ALA A 218 -4.11 -6.93 -8.15
N THR A 219 -3.06 -6.70 -8.94
CA THR A 219 -1.97 -5.75 -8.65
C THR A 219 -1.10 -6.13 -7.44
N ARG A 220 -1.07 -7.41 -7.05
CA ARG A 220 -0.48 -7.84 -5.76
C ARG A 220 1.04 -8.08 -5.78
N ILE A 221 1.72 -8.05 -6.93
CA ILE A 221 3.17 -8.29 -6.95
C ILE A 221 3.89 -7.20 -6.13
N ARG A 222 4.74 -7.66 -5.20
CA ARG A 222 5.47 -6.86 -4.20
C ARG A 222 6.81 -6.37 -4.72
N SER A 223 7.35 -5.31 -4.11
CA SER A 223 8.69 -4.80 -4.47
C SER A 223 9.77 -5.88 -4.38
N PHE A 224 9.64 -6.81 -3.42
CA PHE A 224 10.58 -7.92 -3.22
C PHE A 224 10.76 -8.79 -4.49
N ALA A 225 9.69 -9.03 -5.25
CA ALA A 225 9.76 -9.75 -6.52
C ALA A 225 10.13 -8.85 -7.71
N LEU A 226 9.78 -7.56 -7.68
CA LEU A 226 10.05 -6.66 -8.80
C LEU A 226 11.54 -6.27 -8.87
N THR A 227 12.14 -5.91 -7.74
CA THR A 227 13.50 -5.32 -7.70
C THR A 227 14.59 -6.25 -8.26
N PRO A 228 14.65 -7.55 -7.91
CA PRO A 228 15.61 -8.47 -8.53
C PRO A 228 15.40 -8.65 -10.04
N ALA A 229 14.14 -8.71 -10.50
CA ALA A 229 13.83 -8.81 -11.92
C ALA A 229 14.26 -7.55 -12.68
N ALA A 230 14.09 -6.36 -12.09
CA ALA A 230 14.54 -5.10 -12.68
C ALA A 230 16.05 -5.10 -12.94
N ARG A 231 16.86 -5.64 -12.01
CA ARG A 231 18.32 -5.79 -12.19
C ARG A 231 18.68 -6.68 -13.37
N ALA A 232 17.94 -7.78 -13.56
CA ALA A 232 18.13 -8.68 -14.69
C ALA A 232 17.72 -8.01 -16.01
N VAL A 233 16.53 -7.40 -16.06
CA VAL A 233 16.02 -6.64 -17.22
C VAL A 233 17.01 -5.54 -17.66
N ALA A 234 17.54 -4.77 -16.70
CA ALA A 234 18.53 -3.72 -16.96
C ALA A 234 19.77 -4.19 -17.74
N LYS A 235 20.15 -5.46 -17.56
CA LYS A 235 21.34 -6.06 -18.19
C LYS A 235 21.02 -6.89 -19.43
N LEU A 236 19.88 -7.57 -19.44
CA LEU A 236 19.50 -8.55 -20.45
C LEU A 236 18.73 -7.94 -21.63
N THR A 237 17.95 -6.89 -21.39
CA THR A 237 17.05 -6.30 -22.39
C THR A 237 17.15 -4.77 -22.44
N PRO A 238 18.36 -4.19 -22.58
CA PRO A 238 18.55 -2.73 -22.64
C PRO A 238 17.88 -2.05 -23.85
N GLU A 239 17.47 -2.81 -24.85
CA GLU A 239 16.76 -2.34 -26.05
C GLU A 239 15.30 -1.94 -25.77
N LEU A 240 14.73 -2.33 -24.62
CA LEU A 240 13.37 -1.95 -24.23
C LEU A 240 13.19 -0.42 -24.29
N LEU A 241 12.07 0.02 -24.87
CA LEU A 241 11.66 1.43 -24.88
C LEU A 241 11.52 1.94 -23.44
N SER A 242 10.82 1.15 -22.62
CA SER A 242 10.58 1.37 -21.21
C SER A 242 10.15 0.08 -20.52
N VAL A 243 10.20 0.09 -19.20
CA VAL A 243 9.42 -0.83 -18.35
C VAL A 243 8.33 0.00 -17.70
N GLU A 244 7.07 -0.35 -17.94
CA GLU A 244 5.95 0.22 -17.23
C GLU A 244 5.85 -0.42 -15.84
N ALA A 245 6.23 0.33 -14.81
CA ALA A 245 6.43 -0.19 -13.46
C ALA A 245 5.70 0.61 -12.37
N TRP A 246 4.93 1.64 -12.75
CA TRP A 246 4.28 2.53 -11.79
C TRP A 246 2.98 3.16 -12.30
N GLY A 247 2.25 3.82 -11.41
CA GLY A 247 0.93 4.37 -11.72
C GLY A 247 -0.17 3.31 -11.86
N GLY A 248 -1.30 3.67 -12.45
CA GLY A 248 -2.48 2.81 -12.41
C GLY A 248 -2.89 2.48 -10.96
N ALA A 249 -3.18 1.20 -10.68
CA ALA A 249 -3.62 0.78 -9.35
C ALA A 249 -2.47 0.51 -8.36
N THR A 250 -1.20 0.50 -8.81
CA THR A 250 -0.08 0.07 -7.96
C THR A 250 0.13 0.97 -6.76
N TYR A 251 -0.18 2.28 -6.88
CA TYR A 251 0.02 3.25 -5.81
C TYR A 251 -0.92 2.98 -4.61
N ASP A 252 -2.22 2.83 -4.86
CA ASP A 252 -3.23 2.47 -3.85
C ASP A 252 -2.94 1.09 -3.25
N VAL A 253 -2.72 0.10 -4.12
CA VAL A 253 -2.56 -1.30 -3.72
C VAL A 253 -1.29 -1.52 -2.89
N ALA A 254 -0.19 -0.84 -3.21
CA ALA A 254 1.03 -0.89 -2.42
C ALA A 254 0.76 -0.52 -0.96
N MET A 255 0.10 0.61 -0.70
CA MET A 255 -0.21 1.03 0.67
C MET A 255 -1.29 0.16 1.32
N ARG A 256 -2.41 -0.06 0.61
CA ARG A 256 -3.63 -0.66 1.18
C ARG A 256 -3.50 -2.15 1.46
N PHE A 257 -2.84 -2.90 0.58
CA PHE A 257 -2.87 -4.37 0.62
C PHE A 257 -1.49 -4.99 0.80
N LEU A 258 -0.43 -4.31 0.38
CA LEU A 258 0.95 -4.81 0.50
C LEU A 258 1.67 -4.15 1.68
N PHE A 259 1.13 -3.05 2.20
CA PHE A 259 1.71 -2.22 3.25
C PHE A 259 3.15 -1.80 2.92
N GLU A 260 3.35 -1.36 1.67
CA GLU A 260 4.60 -0.86 1.12
C GLU A 260 4.44 0.60 0.70
N ASP A 261 5.48 1.41 0.90
CA ASP A 261 5.51 2.77 0.38
C ASP A 261 5.71 2.75 -1.15
N PRO A 262 4.76 3.25 -1.95
CA PRO A 262 4.88 3.25 -3.41
C PRO A 262 6.07 4.08 -3.91
N TRP A 263 6.50 5.11 -3.17
CA TRP A 263 7.67 5.91 -3.51
C TRP A 263 8.97 5.14 -3.28
N ALA A 264 9.07 4.42 -2.16
CA ALA A 264 10.22 3.55 -1.88
C ALA A 264 10.36 2.48 -2.98
N ARG A 265 9.24 1.88 -3.42
CA ARG A 265 9.22 0.97 -4.56
C ARG A 265 9.81 1.61 -5.82
N LEU A 266 9.42 2.84 -6.14
CA LEU A 266 9.92 3.55 -7.31
C LEU A 266 11.43 3.82 -7.22
N ASP A 267 11.90 4.28 -6.06
CA ASP A 267 13.34 4.53 -5.82
C ASP A 267 14.15 3.22 -5.94
N GLU A 268 13.68 2.11 -5.36
CA GLU A 268 14.33 0.79 -5.46
C GLU A 268 14.39 0.28 -6.90
N LEU A 269 13.29 0.41 -7.66
CA LEU A 269 13.25 0.03 -9.08
C LEU A 269 14.19 0.89 -9.91
N ARG A 270 14.25 2.20 -9.64
CA ARG A 270 15.15 3.12 -10.32
C ARG A 270 16.61 2.77 -10.09
N GLU A 271 16.97 2.42 -8.85
CA GLU A 271 18.31 1.98 -8.48
C GLU A 271 18.66 0.64 -9.16
N ALA A 272 17.74 -0.31 -9.13
CA ALA A 272 17.92 -1.64 -9.70
C ALA A 272 18.08 -1.63 -11.23
N MET A 273 17.39 -0.72 -11.92
CA MET A 273 17.40 -0.60 -13.36
C MET A 273 17.67 0.85 -13.75
N PRO A 274 18.92 1.35 -13.74
CA PRO A 274 19.22 2.78 -13.90
C PRO A 274 19.35 3.28 -15.36
N ASN A 275 19.39 2.35 -16.33
CA ASN A 275 19.67 2.59 -17.75
C ASN A 275 18.44 2.46 -18.68
N VAL A 276 17.37 1.78 -18.26
CA VAL A 276 16.11 1.64 -19.02
C VAL A 276 15.09 2.67 -18.52
N ASN A 277 14.25 3.22 -19.41
CA ASN A 277 13.22 4.16 -19.00
C ASN A 277 12.18 3.49 -18.08
N ILE A 278 11.77 4.17 -17.01
CA ILE A 278 10.59 3.78 -16.24
C ILE A 278 9.39 4.55 -16.77
N GLN A 279 8.35 3.82 -17.17
CA GLN A 279 7.08 4.37 -17.60
C GLN A 279 6.03 4.23 -16.49
N MET A 280 5.13 5.21 -16.40
CA MET A 280 3.95 5.12 -15.56
C MET A 280 2.66 5.45 -16.31
N LEU A 281 1.55 4.90 -15.82
CA LEU A 281 0.20 5.31 -16.24
C LEU A 281 -0.35 6.38 -15.29
N LEU A 282 -0.65 7.56 -15.82
CA LEU A 282 -1.14 8.73 -15.08
C LEU A 282 -2.52 9.16 -15.59
N ARG A 283 -3.51 9.27 -14.70
CA ARG A 283 -4.81 9.85 -15.05
C ARG A 283 -4.70 11.37 -14.96
N GLY A 284 -5.15 12.10 -15.98
CA GLY A 284 -5.00 13.55 -16.13
C GLY A 284 -5.07 14.38 -14.84
N ARG A 285 -6.24 14.95 -14.52
CA ARG A 285 -6.42 15.82 -13.34
C ARG A 285 -6.20 15.10 -12.01
N ASN A 286 -6.54 13.82 -11.92
CA ASN A 286 -6.56 13.11 -10.64
C ASN A 286 -5.23 12.41 -10.31
N THR A 287 -4.23 12.48 -11.19
CA THR A 287 -2.96 11.76 -11.08
C THR A 287 -3.18 10.25 -10.94
N VAL A 288 -2.93 9.69 -9.75
CA VAL A 288 -3.18 8.30 -9.38
C VAL A 288 -4.40 8.15 -8.45
N GLY A 289 -4.86 9.24 -7.82
CA GLY A 289 -5.95 9.24 -6.85
C GLY A 289 -7.35 9.21 -7.48
N TYR A 290 -8.40 9.33 -6.67
CA TYR A 290 -9.80 9.33 -7.12
C TYR A 290 -10.46 10.71 -7.09
N THR A 291 -10.00 11.61 -6.22
CA THR A 291 -10.54 12.96 -6.04
C THR A 291 -9.82 13.95 -6.97
N PRO A 292 -10.55 14.85 -7.65
CA PRO A 292 -9.92 15.94 -8.40
C PRO A 292 -9.36 16.99 -7.43
N TYR A 293 -8.07 17.31 -7.58
CA TYR A 293 -7.36 18.33 -6.81
C TYR A 293 -6.94 19.50 -7.69
N PRO A 294 -6.62 20.66 -7.10
CA PRO A 294 -5.98 21.76 -7.81
C PRO A 294 -4.70 21.31 -8.53
N ASP A 295 -4.37 22.00 -9.62
CA ASP A 295 -3.23 21.65 -10.48
C ASP A 295 -1.88 21.63 -9.73
N SER A 296 -1.77 22.31 -8.58
CA SER A 296 -0.60 22.27 -7.69
C SER A 296 -0.27 20.85 -7.22
N VAL A 297 -1.27 20.04 -6.89
CA VAL A 297 -1.08 18.64 -6.47
C VAL A 297 -0.54 17.81 -7.63
N CYS A 298 -1.10 17.99 -8.83
CA CYS A 298 -0.63 17.29 -10.03
C CYS A 298 0.81 17.66 -10.37
N ARG A 299 1.15 18.96 -10.32
CA ARG A 299 2.51 19.45 -10.54
C ARG A 299 3.49 18.88 -9.52
N ALA A 300 3.17 18.94 -8.23
CA ALA A 300 4.02 18.39 -7.17
C ALA A 300 4.23 16.88 -7.34
N PHE A 301 3.17 16.14 -7.67
CA PHE A 301 3.24 14.70 -7.94
C PHE A 301 4.16 14.38 -9.12
N VAL A 302 3.98 15.04 -10.26
CA VAL A 302 4.78 14.81 -11.48
C VAL A 302 6.25 15.16 -11.24
N GLN A 303 6.52 16.30 -10.59
CA GLN A 303 7.90 16.71 -10.26
C GLN A 303 8.57 15.69 -9.34
N GLU A 304 7.88 15.20 -8.32
CA GLU A 304 8.43 14.20 -7.39
C GLU A 304 8.63 12.84 -8.05
N ALA A 305 7.70 12.41 -8.91
CA ALA A 305 7.82 11.17 -9.69
C ALA A 305 8.98 11.24 -10.70
N ALA A 306 9.15 12.38 -11.39
CA ALA A 306 10.27 12.60 -12.29
C ALA A 306 11.63 12.61 -11.55
N LYS A 307 11.67 13.25 -10.37
CA LYS A 307 12.85 13.27 -9.48
C LYS A 307 13.24 11.87 -9.00
N SER A 308 12.25 11.07 -8.59
CA SER A 308 12.43 9.69 -8.12
C SER A 308 12.88 8.76 -9.25
N GLY A 309 12.32 8.91 -10.46
CA GLY A 309 12.88 8.24 -11.63
C GLY A 309 11.93 7.81 -12.74
N VAL A 310 10.68 8.30 -12.76
CA VAL A 310 9.78 8.14 -13.91
C VAL A 310 10.30 8.97 -15.08
N ASP A 311 10.47 8.32 -16.23
CA ASP A 311 11.01 8.93 -17.44
C ASP A 311 9.91 9.16 -18.50
N ILE A 312 8.86 8.33 -18.52
CA ILE A 312 7.72 8.42 -19.46
C ILE A 312 6.40 8.43 -18.69
N PHE A 313 5.60 9.46 -18.90
CA PHE A 313 4.26 9.59 -18.33
C PHE A 313 3.22 9.33 -19.41
N ARG A 314 2.56 8.17 -19.35
CA ARG A 314 1.40 7.87 -20.19
C ARG A 314 0.15 8.48 -19.56
N ILE A 315 -0.27 9.61 -20.09
CA ILE A 315 -1.38 10.42 -19.60
C ILE A 315 -2.66 10.04 -20.34
N PHE A 316 -3.74 9.78 -19.62
CA PHE A 316 -5.04 9.50 -20.21
C PHE A 316 -6.17 10.16 -19.41
N ASP A 317 -7.33 10.30 -20.05
CA ASP A 317 -8.59 10.66 -19.40
C ASP A 317 -9.64 9.56 -19.61
N ALA A 318 -10.56 9.42 -18.66
CA ALA A 318 -11.55 8.34 -18.71
C ALA A 318 -12.59 8.51 -19.81
N LEU A 319 -12.82 9.74 -20.27
CA LEU A 319 -13.78 10.13 -21.30
C LEU A 319 -13.10 10.73 -22.55
N ASN A 320 -11.77 10.58 -22.68
CA ASN A 320 -10.95 11.21 -23.73
C ASN A 320 -11.07 12.75 -23.77
N ASP A 321 -11.32 13.39 -22.62
CA ASP A 321 -11.34 14.85 -22.52
C ASP A 321 -9.92 15.40 -22.33
N VAL A 322 -9.35 15.98 -23.39
CA VAL A 322 -8.00 16.57 -23.37
C VAL A 322 -7.89 17.70 -22.36
N SER A 323 -8.97 18.43 -22.07
CA SER A 323 -8.94 19.49 -21.05
C SER A 323 -8.69 18.95 -19.64
N GLN A 324 -9.13 17.71 -19.36
CA GLN A 324 -8.83 17.01 -18.10
C GLN A 324 -7.42 16.42 -18.08
N MET A 325 -6.79 16.22 -19.24
CA MET A 325 -5.39 15.78 -19.34
C MET A 325 -4.39 16.93 -19.20
N ARG A 326 -4.80 18.18 -19.51
CA ARG A 326 -3.92 19.37 -19.48
C ARG A 326 -3.08 19.51 -18.21
N PRO A 327 -3.62 19.40 -16.98
CA PRO A 327 -2.82 19.58 -15.78
C PRO A 327 -1.60 18.64 -15.72
N ALA A 328 -1.78 17.38 -16.12
CA ALA A 328 -0.69 16.40 -16.16
C ALA A 328 0.24 16.62 -17.35
N ILE A 329 -0.30 16.92 -18.54
CA ILE A 329 0.52 17.18 -19.73
C ILE A 329 1.45 18.37 -19.46
N ASP A 330 0.89 19.48 -19.02
CA ASP A 330 1.63 20.72 -18.77
C ASP A 330 2.69 20.50 -17.67
N ALA A 331 2.35 19.80 -16.57
CA ALA A 331 3.31 19.46 -15.51
C ALA A 331 4.48 18.58 -16.00
N VAL A 332 4.22 17.62 -16.91
CA VAL A 332 5.27 16.76 -17.48
C VAL A 332 6.17 17.56 -18.41
N LEU A 333 5.59 18.43 -19.26
CA LEU A 333 6.35 19.32 -20.14
C LEU A 333 7.24 20.28 -19.33
N GLU A 334 6.74 20.81 -18.21
CA GLU A 334 7.49 21.67 -17.29
C GLU A 334 8.76 21.01 -16.72
N THR A 335 8.82 19.66 -16.65
CA THR A 335 10.04 18.96 -16.19
C THR A 335 11.24 19.12 -17.14
N GLY A 336 10.99 19.38 -18.43
CA GLY A 336 12.01 19.49 -19.49
C GLY A 336 12.87 18.24 -19.73
N THR A 337 12.62 17.14 -19.01
CA THR A 337 13.50 15.96 -18.97
C THR A 337 12.76 14.65 -19.22
N THR A 338 11.43 14.65 -19.09
CA THR A 338 10.59 13.45 -19.20
C THR A 338 9.62 13.53 -20.38
N VAL A 339 9.12 12.37 -20.81
CA VAL A 339 8.28 12.24 -22.01
C VAL A 339 6.81 12.23 -21.62
N ALA A 340 6.07 13.26 -22.07
CA ALA A 340 4.61 13.26 -22.14
C ALA A 340 4.11 12.36 -23.29
N GLU A 341 3.65 11.15 -22.96
CA GLU A 341 2.92 10.27 -23.87
C GLU A 341 1.42 10.40 -23.59
N VAL A 342 0.61 10.82 -24.56
CA VAL A 342 -0.81 11.11 -24.32
C VAL A 342 -1.68 10.11 -25.06
N ALA A 343 -2.52 9.42 -24.30
CA ALA A 343 -3.26 8.26 -24.75
C ALA A 343 -4.72 8.57 -25.11
N MET A 344 -5.13 8.06 -26.27
CA MET A 344 -6.52 7.95 -26.68
C MET A 344 -7.06 6.60 -26.24
N ALA A 345 -8.04 6.59 -25.34
CA ALA A 345 -8.76 5.37 -24.99
C ALA A 345 -9.57 4.89 -26.22
N TYR A 346 -9.32 3.67 -26.68
CA TYR A 346 -10.02 3.08 -27.82
C TYR A 346 -11.28 2.34 -27.36
N SER A 347 -12.41 2.63 -28.01
CA SER A 347 -13.71 1.99 -27.76
C SER A 347 -14.47 1.80 -29.07
N GLY A 348 -15.48 0.91 -29.05
CA GLY A 348 -16.30 0.62 -30.22
C GLY A 348 -15.57 -0.18 -31.28
N ASP A 349 -16.14 -0.18 -32.49
CA ASP A 349 -15.63 -0.96 -33.61
C ASP A 349 -15.42 -0.08 -34.84
N LEU A 350 -14.21 0.48 -34.96
CA LEU A 350 -13.81 1.32 -36.10
C LEU A 350 -13.88 0.59 -37.47
N SER A 351 -13.90 -0.76 -37.45
CA SER A 351 -14.04 -1.58 -38.65
C SER A 351 -15.50 -1.77 -39.08
N ASN A 352 -16.46 -1.53 -38.19
CA ASN A 352 -17.88 -1.63 -38.49
C ASN A 352 -18.35 -0.38 -39.29
N PRO A 353 -18.90 -0.54 -40.51
CA PRO A 353 -19.42 0.59 -41.29
C PRO A 353 -20.63 1.28 -40.63
N GLY A 354 -21.28 0.62 -39.66
CA GLY A 354 -22.36 1.19 -38.85
C GLY A 354 -21.92 1.97 -37.61
N GLU A 355 -20.61 2.03 -37.30
CA GLU A 355 -20.11 2.83 -36.18
C GLU A 355 -20.24 4.33 -36.52
N LYS A 356 -20.88 5.07 -35.60
CA LYS A 356 -21.20 6.50 -35.78
C LYS A 356 -20.55 7.40 -34.74
N LEU A 357 -20.11 6.84 -33.62
CA LEU A 357 -19.53 7.60 -32.51
C LEU A 357 -18.00 7.54 -32.58
N TYR A 358 -17.43 6.35 -32.42
CA TYR A 358 -15.99 6.10 -32.39
C TYR A 358 -15.41 5.92 -33.80
N THR A 359 -15.64 6.92 -34.65
CA THR A 359 -15.22 6.92 -36.06
C THR A 359 -13.75 7.31 -36.23
N LEU A 360 -13.21 7.18 -37.44
CA LEU A 360 -11.85 7.63 -37.72
C LEU A 360 -11.70 9.14 -37.49
N ASP A 361 -12.70 9.92 -37.89
CA ASP A 361 -12.72 11.38 -37.71
C ASP A 361 -12.74 11.77 -36.23
N TYR A 362 -13.40 10.98 -35.38
CA TYR A 362 -13.35 11.18 -33.93
C TYR A 362 -11.91 11.05 -33.41
N TYR A 363 -11.23 9.94 -33.73
CA TYR A 363 -9.86 9.71 -33.27
C TYR A 363 -8.87 10.71 -33.87
N LEU A 364 -9.02 11.14 -35.12
CA LEU A 364 -8.15 12.15 -35.73
C LEU A 364 -8.32 13.53 -35.09
N LYS A 365 -9.56 13.95 -34.77
CA LYS A 365 -9.80 15.20 -34.03
C LYS A 365 -9.23 15.16 -32.62
N LEU A 366 -9.37 14.02 -31.95
CA LEU A 366 -8.78 13.82 -30.63
C LEU A 366 -7.25 13.88 -30.70
N ALA A 367 -6.63 13.20 -31.67
CA ALA A 367 -5.19 13.26 -31.91
C ALA A 367 -4.73 14.69 -32.21
N GLU A 368 -5.48 15.47 -32.99
CA GLU A 368 -5.16 16.88 -33.25
C GLU A 368 -5.12 17.71 -31.97
N GLN A 369 -6.09 17.51 -31.06
CA GLN A 369 -6.10 18.19 -29.76
C GLN A 369 -4.91 17.76 -28.89
N ILE A 370 -4.58 16.48 -28.89
CA ILE A 370 -3.44 15.94 -28.16
C ILE A 370 -2.13 16.51 -28.70
N VAL A 371 -1.92 16.55 -30.02
CA VAL A 371 -0.71 17.13 -30.62
C VAL A 371 -0.59 18.62 -30.25
N LYS A 372 -1.70 19.37 -30.32
CA LYS A 372 -1.74 20.80 -29.91
C LYS A 372 -1.44 21.02 -28.42
N SER A 373 -1.57 19.99 -27.59
CA SER A 373 -1.23 20.08 -26.17
C SER A 373 0.29 20.05 -25.90
N GLY A 374 1.10 19.70 -26.90
CA GLY A 374 2.55 19.56 -26.76
C GLY A 374 3.01 18.15 -26.41
N ALA A 375 2.13 17.15 -26.57
CA ALA A 375 2.51 15.74 -26.39
C ALA A 375 3.76 15.38 -27.21
N HIS A 376 4.61 14.52 -26.66
CA HIS A 376 5.78 14.01 -27.37
C HIS A 376 5.44 12.73 -28.14
N VAL A 377 4.53 11.91 -27.59
CA VAL A 377 4.13 10.61 -28.16
C VAL A 377 2.60 10.51 -28.15
N LEU A 378 2.01 10.00 -29.23
CA LEU A 378 0.60 9.62 -29.29
C LEU A 378 0.45 8.16 -28.88
N ALA A 379 -0.39 7.87 -27.89
CA ALA A 379 -0.70 6.50 -27.53
C ALA A 379 -2.13 6.12 -27.93
N ILE A 380 -2.31 4.88 -28.39
CA ILE A 380 -3.61 4.22 -28.51
C ILE A 380 -3.72 3.26 -27.33
N LYS A 381 -4.64 3.52 -26.41
CA LYS A 381 -4.90 2.66 -25.26
C LYS A 381 -6.17 1.85 -25.47
N ASP A 382 -6.02 0.63 -25.98
CA ASP A 382 -7.10 -0.35 -26.10
C ASP A 382 -7.19 -1.21 -24.83
N MET A 383 -7.78 -0.62 -23.78
CA MET A 383 -7.86 -1.19 -22.42
C MET A 383 -8.68 -2.48 -22.30
N ALA A 384 -9.47 -2.84 -23.32
CA ALA A 384 -10.32 -4.03 -23.31
C ALA A 384 -9.92 -5.09 -24.36
N GLY A 385 -9.04 -4.76 -25.31
CA GLY A 385 -8.68 -5.70 -26.39
C GLY A 385 -9.68 -5.69 -27.55
N LEU A 386 -10.23 -4.52 -27.88
CA LEU A 386 -11.24 -4.30 -28.92
C LEU A 386 -10.64 -3.95 -30.28
N LEU A 387 -9.41 -3.42 -30.31
CA LEU A 387 -8.77 -2.96 -31.52
C LEU A 387 -8.40 -4.16 -32.37
N ARG A 388 -9.20 -4.44 -33.40
CA ARG A 388 -8.96 -5.54 -34.35
C ARG A 388 -7.84 -5.18 -35.35
N PRO A 389 -7.18 -6.16 -36.00
CA PRO A 389 -6.09 -5.89 -36.94
C PRO A 389 -6.43 -4.89 -38.07
N ALA A 390 -7.64 -5.00 -38.66
CA ALA A 390 -8.08 -4.07 -39.70
C ALA A 390 -8.31 -2.65 -39.17
N ALA A 391 -8.85 -2.52 -37.94
CA ALA A 391 -9.02 -1.23 -37.28
C ALA A 391 -7.66 -0.61 -36.92
N ALA A 392 -6.71 -1.41 -36.41
CA ALA A 392 -5.35 -0.98 -36.12
C ALA A 392 -4.66 -0.44 -37.38
N THR A 393 -4.72 -1.19 -38.49
CA THR A 393 -4.14 -0.76 -39.78
C THR A 393 -4.71 0.60 -40.19
N LYS A 394 -6.04 0.73 -40.16
CA LYS A 394 -6.74 1.96 -40.57
C LYS A 394 -6.37 3.15 -39.68
N LEU A 395 -6.42 2.99 -38.37
CA LEU A 395 -6.17 4.06 -37.41
C LEU A 395 -4.71 4.49 -37.42
N VAL A 396 -3.77 3.54 -37.31
CA VAL A 396 -2.33 3.83 -37.28
C VAL A 396 -1.87 4.48 -38.58
N THR A 397 -2.30 3.97 -39.74
CA THR A 397 -1.96 4.58 -41.04
C THR A 397 -2.40 6.04 -41.10
N ALA A 398 -3.61 6.34 -40.62
CA ALA A 398 -4.13 7.70 -40.60
C ALA A 398 -3.33 8.60 -39.65
N LEU A 399 -3.08 8.15 -38.42
CA LEU A 399 -2.27 8.91 -37.45
C LEU A 399 -0.85 9.18 -37.98
N ARG A 400 -0.21 8.17 -38.58
CA ARG A 400 1.12 8.27 -39.18
C ARG A 400 1.20 9.27 -40.33
N ARG A 401 0.11 9.43 -41.07
CA ARG A 401 -0.01 10.35 -42.21
C ARG A 401 -0.29 11.78 -41.77
N GLU A 402 -1.16 11.98 -40.80
CA GLU A 402 -1.62 13.31 -40.38
C GLU A 402 -0.71 13.96 -39.32
N PHE A 403 0.06 13.18 -38.56
CA PHE A 403 0.85 13.67 -37.43
C PHE A 403 2.29 13.14 -37.42
N ASP A 404 3.22 14.01 -37.01
CA ASP A 404 4.66 13.70 -36.93
C ASP A 404 5.06 12.94 -35.66
N LEU A 405 4.20 12.93 -34.62
CA LEU A 405 4.50 12.24 -33.37
C LEU A 405 4.60 10.71 -33.58
N PRO A 406 5.47 10.01 -32.86
CA PRO A 406 5.46 8.56 -32.82
C PRO A 406 4.14 8.04 -32.23
N VAL A 407 3.73 6.84 -32.67
CA VAL A 407 2.51 6.16 -32.25
C VAL A 407 2.85 4.91 -31.42
N HIS A 408 2.41 4.89 -30.16
CA HIS A 408 2.57 3.78 -29.23
C HIS A 408 1.23 3.03 -29.06
N VAL A 409 1.19 1.73 -29.36
CA VAL A 409 -0.04 0.93 -29.29
C VAL A 409 -0.03 0.00 -28.07
N HIS A 410 -1.02 0.20 -27.20
CA HIS A 410 -1.29 -0.64 -26.04
C HIS A 410 -2.61 -1.39 -26.25
N THR A 411 -2.62 -2.71 -26.01
CA THR A 411 -3.85 -3.53 -26.03
C THR A 411 -3.76 -4.68 -25.02
N HIS A 412 -4.90 -5.28 -24.71
CA HIS A 412 -5.02 -6.48 -23.87
C HIS A 412 -5.44 -7.68 -24.72
N ASP A 413 -4.88 -8.85 -24.47
CA ASP A 413 -5.12 -10.07 -25.25
C ASP A 413 -6.36 -10.85 -24.81
N THR A 414 -7.41 -10.15 -24.37
CA THR A 414 -8.60 -10.75 -23.72
C THR A 414 -9.28 -11.77 -24.62
N ALA A 415 -9.32 -11.48 -25.92
CA ALA A 415 -9.86 -12.35 -26.95
C ALA A 415 -8.83 -13.35 -27.53
N GLY A 416 -7.55 -13.26 -27.15
CA GLY A 416 -6.47 -14.17 -27.56
C GLY A 416 -5.94 -13.97 -28.97
N GLY A 417 -6.22 -12.81 -29.59
CA GLY A 417 -5.88 -12.51 -30.99
C GLY A 417 -5.00 -11.27 -31.18
N GLN A 418 -4.57 -10.59 -30.11
CA GLN A 418 -4.02 -9.24 -30.22
C GLN A 418 -2.55 -9.18 -30.65
N LEU A 419 -1.83 -10.30 -30.68
CA LEU A 419 -0.57 -10.36 -31.43
C LEU A 419 -0.78 -10.01 -32.92
N ALA A 420 -1.91 -10.41 -33.52
CA ALA A 420 -2.25 -10.02 -34.89
C ALA A 420 -2.51 -8.51 -35.01
N THR A 421 -3.06 -7.90 -33.96
CA THR A 421 -3.27 -6.45 -33.88
C THR A 421 -1.93 -5.70 -33.84
N TYR A 422 -0.95 -6.20 -33.08
CA TYR A 422 0.40 -5.64 -33.09
C TYR A 422 1.12 -5.80 -34.42
N LEU A 423 1.02 -6.96 -35.07
CA LEU A 423 1.54 -7.16 -36.43
C LEU A 423 0.94 -6.15 -37.42
N ALA A 424 -0.38 -5.95 -37.37
CA ALA A 424 -1.06 -5.00 -38.23
C ALA A 424 -0.68 -3.54 -37.94
N ALA A 425 -0.62 -3.16 -36.65
CA ALA A 425 -0.20 -1.84 -36.23
C ALA A 425 1.24 -1.52 -36.64
N ALA A 426 2.18 -2.44 -36.40
CA ALA A 426 3.59 -2.27 -36.75
C ALA A 426 3.78 -2.14 -38.27
N ASN A 427 3.08 -2.96 -39.07
CA ASN A 427 3.11 -2.87 -40.53
C ASN A 427 2.48 -1.56 -41.05
N ALA A 428 1.53 -0.98 -40.32
CA ALA A 428 0.95 0.33 -40.61
C ALA A 428 1.84 1.51 -40.13
N GLY A 429 2.95 1.21 -39.45
CA GLY A 429 3.95 2.18 -39.03
C GLY A 429 3.90 2.59 -37.56
N ALA A 430 3.19 1.87 -36.69
CA ALA A 430 3.26 2.10 -35.24
C ALA A 430 4.69 1.94 -34.75
N ASP A 431 5.16 2.86 -33.93
CA ASP A 431 6.56 2.99 -33.51
C ASP A 431 6.89 2.13 -32.29
N ALA A 432 5.90 1.89 -31.43
CA ALA A 432 6.05 1.10 -30.21
C ALA A 432 4.81 0.27 -29.88
N VAL A 433 5.00 -0.82 -29.15
CA VAL A 433 3.93 -1.66 -28.56
C VAL A 433 4.27 -2.08 -27.13
N ASP A 434 3.23 -2.35 -26.34
CA ASP A 434 3.37 -2.95 -25.02
C ASP A 434 3.37 -4.50 -25.07
N ALA A 435 4.12 -5.17 -24.20
CA ALA A 435 4.07 -6.63 -24.06
C ALA A 435 4.39 -7.06 -22.62
N ALA A 436 4.00 -8.27 -22.25
CA ALA A 436 4.29 -8.85 -20.93
C ALA A 436 5.09 -10.15 -21.05
N SER A 437 5.90 -10.46 -20.03
CA SER A 437 6.55 -11.77 -19.87
C SER A 437 5.53 -12.89 -19.99
N ALA A 438 5.87 -13.98 -20.69
CA ALA A 438 4.88 -14.99 -21.08
C ALA A 438 4.05 -15.57 -19.91
N PRO A 439 4.63 -15.91 -18.75
CA PRO A 439 3.88 -16.37 -17.57
C PRO A 439 2.89 -15.36 -16.99
N LEU A 440 3.02 -14.08 -17.31
CA LEU A 440 2.11 -13.00 -16.91
C LEU A 440 1.44 -12.31 -18.12
N SER A 441 1.38 -12.99 -19.26
CA SER A 441 0.77 -12.50 -20.50
C SER A 441 -0.53 -13.23 -20.83
N GLY A 442 -1.21 -12.77 -21.88
CA GLY A 442 -2.42 -13.39 -22.40
C GLY A 442 -3.66 -13.09 -21.57
N THR A 443 -4.82 -13.50 -22.09
CA THR A 443 -6.14 -13.21 -21.51
C THR A 443 -6.25 -11.72 -21.15
N THR A 444 -6.59 -11.34 -19.93
CA THR A 444 -6.75 -9.93 -19.57
C THR A 444 -5.43 -9.15 -19.52
N SER A 445 -4.26 -9.78 -19.69
CA SER A 445 -2.95 -9.12 -19.78
C SER A 445 -2.58 -8.75 -21.22
N GLN A 446 -1.41 -8.16 -21.42
CA GLN A 446 -0.84 -7.88 -22.75
C GLN A 446 -0.48 -9.19 -23.49
N PRO A 447 -0.34 -9.13 -24.84
CA PRO A 447 0.29 -10.21 -25.60
C PRO A 447 1.70 -10.58 -25.08
N SER A 448 2.07 -11.85 -25.26
CA SER A 448 3.36 -12.39 -24.83
C SER A 448 4.53 -11.69 -25.52
N MET A 449 5.51 -11.25 -24.72
CA MET A 449 6.75 -10.63 -25.20
C MET A 449 7.61 -11.60 -26.00
N SER A 450 7.77 -12.86 -25.57
CA SER A 450 8.54 -13.85 -26.33
C SER A 450 7.87 -14.18 -27.66
N ALA A 451 6.53 -14.27 -27.69
CA ALA A 451 5.79 -14.45 -28.94
C ALA A 451 5.92 -13.22 -29.87
N LEU A 452 5.88 -12.00 -29.31
CA LEU A 452 6.07 -10.76 -30.06
C LEU A 452 7.47 -10.70 -30.68
N VAL A 453 8.52 -10.93 -29.89
CA VAL A 453 9.91 -10.91 -30.36
C VAL A 453 10.12 -11.96 -31.45
N ALA A 454 9.63 -13.18 -31.25
CA ALA A 454 9.72 -14.24 -32.26
C ALA A 454 8.97 -13.88 -33.56
N ALA A 455 7.83 -13.19 -33.47
CA ALA A 455 7.03 -12.80 -34.64
C ALA A 455 7.71 -11.73 -35.52
N PHE A 456 8.56 -10.87 -34.92
CA PHE A 456 9.26 -9.81 -35.64
C PHE A 456 10.74 -10.12 -35.96
N ALA A 457 11.29 -11.21 -35.41
CA ALA A 457 12.67 -11.64 -35.67
C ALA A 457 12.96 -11.77 -37.18
N HIS A 458 14.07 -11.21 -37.63
CA HIS A 458 14.51 -11.20 -39.02
C HIS A 458 13.56 -10.50 -40.01
N THR A 459 12.67 -9.64 -39.50
CA THR A 459 11.84 -8.75 -40.34
C THR A 459 12.42 -7.34 -40.38
N ARG A 460 11.86 -6.46 -41.21
CA ARG A 460 12.24 -5.03 -41.20
C ARG A 460 11.95 -4.37 -39.84
N ARG A 461 10.93 -4.83 -39.13
CA ARG A 461 10.47 -4.30 -37.84
C ARG A 461 11.02 -5.12 -36.66
N ASP A 462 12.14 -5.83 -36.84
CA ASP A 462 12.81 -6.58 -35.75
C ASP A 462 12.97 -5.68 -34.52
N THR A 463 12.62 -6.20 -33.34
CA THR A 463 12.63 -5.42 -32.09
C THR A 463 14.04 -5.20 -31.56
N GLY A 464 15.00 -6.02 -32.02
CA GLY A 464 16.37 -6.03 -31.49
C GLY A 464 16.51 -6.70 -30.11
N LEU A 465 15.40 -7.11 -29.48
CA LEU A 465 15.43 -7.87 -28.23
C LEU A 465 15.90 -9.31 -28.49
N ASN A 466 16.77 -9.81 -27.63
CA ASN A 466 17.17 -11.21 -27.67
C ASN A 466 16.06 -12.11 -27.12
N LEU A 467 15.56 -13.03 -27.94
CA LEU A 467 14.51 -13.97 -27.57
C LEU A 467 14.90 -14.85 -26.37
N ASP A 468 16.12 -15.37 -26.35
CA ASP A 468 16.61 -16.19 -25.24
C ASP A 468 16.65 -15.36 -23.95
N ALA A 469 17.10 -14.11 -24.01
CA ALA A 469 17.17 -13.22 -22.85
C ALA A 469 15.78 -12.93 -22.24
N VAL A 470 14.75 -12.78 -23.08
CA VAL A 470 13.36 -12.62 -22.63
C VAL A 470 12.83 -13.94 -22.06
N SER A 471 13.08 -15.07 -22.74
CA SER A 471 12.61 -16.39 -22.30
C SER A 471 13.28 -16.88 -21.02
N ASP A 472 14.55 -16.54 -20.78
CA ASP A 472 15.30 -16.90 -19.57
C ASP A 472 14.72 -16.25 -18.29
N LEU A 473 13.92 -15.18 -18.42
CA LEU A 473 13.17 -14.58 -17.31
C LEU A 473 11.84 -15.29 -17.02
N GLU A 474 11.33 -16.11 -17.92
CA GLU A 474 10.01 -16.76 -17.75
C GLU A 474 9.98 -17.72 -16.54
N PRO A 475 10.98 -18.58 -16.28
CA PRO A 475 10.97 -19.44 -15.10
C PRO A 475 10.91 -18.66 -13.77
N TYR A 476 11.46 -17.44 -13.74
CA TYR A 476 11.33 -16.54 -12.60
C TYR A 476 9.88 -16.10 -12.41
N TRP A 477 9.27 -15.54 -13.46
CA TRP A 477 7.90 -15.03 -13.40
C TRP A 477 6.86 -16.13 -13.17
N GLU A 478 7.09 -17.34 -13.67
CA GLU A 478 6.29 -18.53 -13.36
C GLU A 478 6.35 -18.86 -11.86
N ALA A 479 7.56 -18.89 -11.28
CA ALA A 479 7.75 -19.13 -9.86
C ALA A 479 7.13 -18.02 -8.99
N VAL A 480 7.23 -16.75 -9.42
CA VAL A 480 6.52 -15.63 -8.80
C VAL A 480 5.02 -15.90 -8.85
N ARG A 481 4.42 -16.07 -10.03
CA ARG A 481 2.95 -16.29 -10.18
C ARG A 481 2.44 -17.43 -9.29
N GLY A 482 3.22 -18.51 -9.15
CA GLY A 482 2.90 -19.63 -8.26
C GLY A 482 2.74 -19.25 -6.77
N LEU A 483 3.44 -18.21 -6.30
CA LEU A 483 3.26 -17.66 -4.94
C LEU A 483 2.03 -16.75 -4.82
N TYR A 484 1.51 -16.22 -5.93
CA TYR A 484 0.39 -15.29 -5.98
C TYR A 484 -0.94 -15.94 -6.38
N LEU A 485 -1.02 -17.28 -6.42
CA LEU A 485 -2.21 -18.04 -6.80
C LEU A 485 -3.51 -17.60 -6.08
N PRO A 486 -3.51 -17.26 -4.76
CA PRO A 486 -4.72 -16.76 -4.10
C PRO A 486 -5.32 -15.49 -4.69
N PHE A 487 -4.55 -14.76 -5.51
CA PHE A 487 -4.94 -13.51 -6.15
C PHE A 487 -5.22 -13.67 -7.65
N GLU A 488 -5.17 -14.89 -8.18
CA GLU A 488 -5.44 -15.18 -9.58
C GLU A 488 -6.89 -14.83 -9.93
N ALA A 489 -7.06 -13.78 -10.72
CA ALA A 489 -8.36 -13.22 -11.07
C ALA A 489 -8.62 -13.20 -12.60
N GLY A 490 -7.63 -13.62 -13.39
CA GLY A 490 -7.74 -13.74 -14.85
C GLY A 490 -8.77 -14.79 -15.29
N THR A 491 -9.23 -14.69 -16.53
CA THR A 491 -10.07 -15.73 -17.12
C THR A 491 -9.23 -16.98 -17.41
N PRO A 492 -9.80 -18.20 -17.30
CA PRO A 492 -9.06 -19.45 -17.56
C PRO A 492 -8.60 -19.60 -19.01
N GLY A 493 -9.14 -18.79 -19.92
CA GLY A 493 -8.73 -18.69 -21.31
C GLY A 493 -9.31 -17.46 -21.99
N PRO A 494 -9.01 -17.27 -23.29
CA PRO A 494 -9.54 -16.15 -24.07
C PRO A 494 -11.07 -16.16 -24.18
N THR A 495 -11.68 -14.99 -24.28
CA THR A 495 -13.13 -14.84 -24.46
C THR A 495 -13.49 -13.79 -25.51
N GLY A 496 -14.37 -14.18 -26.44
CA GLY A 496 -14.92 -13.26 -27.44
C GLY A 496 -16.06 -12.38 -26.93
N ARG A 497 -16.59 -12.62 -25.72
CA ARG A 497 -17.68 -11.80 -25.15
C ARG A 497 -17.23 -10.34 -24.95
N VAL A 498 -15.92 -10.10 -24.84
CA VAL A 498 -15.33 -8.76 -24.68
C VAL A 498 -15.70 -7.81 -25.82
N TYR A 499 -15.92 -8.31 -27.04
CA TYR A 499 -16.37 -7.48 -28.17
C TYR A 499 -17.82 -6.99 -28.05
N ARG A 500 -18.58 -7.49 -27.06
CA ARG A 500 -19.94 -7.05 -26.74
C ARG A 500 -19.97 -6.18 -25.50
N HIS A 501 -19.43 -6.68 -24.38
CA HIS A 501 -19.49 -5.97 -23.10
C HIS A 501 -18.41 -4.89 -22.94
N GLU A 502 -17.31 -4.98 -23.69
CA GLU A 502 -16.23 -4.00 -23.70
C GLU A 502 -15.67 -3.70 -22.28
N ILE A 503 -15.65 -4.71 -21.40
CA ILE A 503 -15.14 -4.58 -20.02
C ILE A 503 -13.60 -4.65 -20.10
N PRO A 504 -12.88 -3.64 -19.59
CA PRO A 504 -11.42 -3.66 -19.52
C PRO A 504 -10.88 -4.81 -18.66
N GLY A 505 -9.66 -5.26 -18.93
CA GLY A 505 -9.04 -6.39 -18.24
C GLY A 505 -9.12 -6.30 -16.70
N GLY A 506 -8.55 -5.24 -16.11
CA GLY A 506 -8.59 -5.04 -14.66
C GLY A 506 -10.00 -4.87 -14.08
N GLN A 507 -10.95 -4.31 -14.84
CA GLN A 507 -12.34 -4.19 -14.39
C GLN A 507 -13.05 -5.55 -14.37
N LEU A 508 -12.73 -6.44 -15.31
CA LEU A 508 -13.32 -7.78 -15.39
C LEU A 508 -12.97 -8.61 -14.14
N SER A 509 -11.69 -8.60 -13.77
CA SER A 509 -11.19 -9.26 -12.55
C SER A 509 -11.87 -8.69 -11.30
N ASN A 510 -12.00 -7.37 -11.20
CA ASN A 510 -12.69 -6.70 -10.08
C ASN A 510 -14.19 -7.04 -10.01
N LEU A 511 -14.90 -7.01 -11.13
CA LEU A 511 -16.32 -7.34 -11.20
C LEU A 511 -16.58 -8.80 -10.79
N ARG A 512 -15.69 -9.73 -11.14
CA ARG A 512 -15.79 -11.13 -10.70
C ARG A 512 -15.68 -11.25 -9.18
N ALA A 513 -14.68 -10.58 -8.59
CA ALA A 513 -14.52 -10.56 -7.13
C ALA A 513 -15.74 -9.94 -6.42
N GLN A 514 -16.27 -8.83 -6.94
CA GLN A 514 -17.48 -8.20 -6.42
C GLN A 514 -18.72 -9.10 -6.57
N ALA A 515 -18.88 -9.78 -7.70
CA ALA A 515 -19.98 -10.72 -7.92
C ALA A 515 -19.92 -11.89 -6.93
N VAL A 516 -18.73 -12.44 -6.65
CA VAL A 516 -18.55 -13.47 -5.61
C VAL A 516 -18.96 -12.95 -4.23
N ALA A 517 -18.47 -11.77 -3.84
CA ALA A 517 -18.79 -11.17 -2.54
C ALA A 517 -20.29 -10.89 -2.35
N LEU A 518 -21.01 -10.60 -3.43
CA LEU A 518 -22.46 -10.35 -3.43
C LEU A 518 -23.30 -11.62 -3.65
N GLY A 519 -22.69 -12.80 -3.78
CA GLY A 519 -23.41 -14.05 -4.05
C GLY A 519 -24.03 -14.13 -5.45
N LEU A 520 -23.46 -13.42 -6.43
CA LEU A 520 -23.91 -13.32 -7.82
C LEU A 520 -22.98 -14.03 -8.82
N ALA A 521 -22.01 -14.82 -8.33
CA ALA A 521 -20.97 -15.43 -9.15
C ALA A 521 -21.52 -16.36 -10.25
N ASP A 522 -22.62 -17.07 -9.96
CA ASP A 522 -23.31 -17.98 -10.88
C ASP A 522 -24.10 -17.26 -11.98
N ARG A 523 -24.23 -15.93 -11.90
CA ARG A 523 -24.94 -15.08 -12.87
C ARG A 523 -24.00 -14.11 -13.59
N PHE A 524 -22.71 -14.44 -13.67
CA PHE A 524 -21.73 -13.50 -14.21
C PHE A 524 -21.97 -13.15 -15.69
N GLU A 525 -22.43 -14.10 -16.49
CA GLU A 525 -22.76 -13.86 -17.90
C GLU A 525 -23.89 -12.83 -18.05
N LEU A 526 -24.84 -12.81 -17.10
CA LEU A 526 -25.91 -11.82 -17.03
C LEU A 526 -25.36 -10.44 -16.64
N ILE A 527 -24.39 -10.37 -15.72
CA ILE A 527 -23.67 -9.14 -15.38
C ILE A 527 -22.97 -8.57 -16.62
N GLU A 528 -22.31 -9.41 -17.41
CA GLU A 528 -21.67 -8.99 -18.67
C GLU A 528 -22.69 -8.44 -19.69
N ASP A 529 -23.87 -9.09 -19.81
CA ASP A 529 -24.93 -8.61 -20.70
C ASP A 529 -25.57 -7.30 -20.19
N TYR A 530 -25.75 -7.15 -18.88
CA TYR A 530 -26.24 -5.91 -18.27
C TYR A 530 -25.21 -4.79 -18.38
N TYR A 531 -23.91 -5.10 -18.28
CA TYR A 531 -22.84 -4.14 -18.48
C TYR A 531 -22.87 -3.57 -19.91
N ALA A 532 -23.11 -4.41 -20.91
CA ALA A 532 -23.31 -3.96 -22.29
C ALA A 532 -24.56 -3.05 -22.42
N ALA A 533 -25.68 -3.45 -21.80
CA ALA A 533 -26.91 -2.65 -21.83
C ALA A 533 -26.77 -1.29 -21.12
N VAL A 534 -26.09 -1.27 -19.96
CA VAL A 534 -25.78 -0.05 -19.22
C VAL A 534 -24.84 0.85 -20.01
N ASN A 535 -23.84 0.29 -20.69
CA ASN A 535 -22.97 1.06 -21.58
C ASN A 535 -23.79 1.79 -22.65
N ASP A 536 -24.71 1.10 -23.34
CA ASP A 536 -25.55 1.72 -24.36
C ASP A 536 -26.48 2.79 -23.75
N MET A 537 -27.09 2.48 -22.61
CA MET A 537 -27.97 3.37 -21.86
C MET A 537 -27.28 4.66 -21.40
N LEU A 538 -26.01 4.59 -20.99
CA LEU A 538 -25.23 5.73 -20.53
C LEU A 538 -24.57 6.53 -21.68
N GLY A 539 -24.94 6.26 -22.93
CA GLY A 539 -24.43 6.99 -24.10
C GLY A 539 -23.10 6.47 -24.63
N ARG A 540 -22.79 5.19 -24.37
CA ARG A 540 -21.57 4.47 -24.80
C ARG A 540 -20.28 5.22 -24.41
N PRO A 541 -20.04 5.56 -23.12
CA PRO A 541 -18.80 6.23 -22.72
C PRO A 541 -17.58 5.34 -23.01
N THR A 542 -16.40 5.94 -23.15
CA THR A 542 -15.15 5.17 -23.08
C THR A 542 -15.04 4.59 -21.67
N LYS A 543 -14.65 3.32 -21.56
CA LYS A 543 -14.68 2.58 -20.29
C LYS A 543 -13.27 2.29 -19.83
N VAL A 544 -12.72 3.16 -19.00
CA VAL A 544 -11.45 2.98 -18.31
C VAL A 544 -11.62 3.56 -16.90
N THR A 545 -10.74 3.27 -15.95
CA THR A 545 -10.96 3.76 -14.58
C THR A 545 -11.04 5.31 -14.53
N PRO A 546 -12.08 5.92 -13.93
CA PRO A 546 -13.19 5.30 -13.18
C PRO A 546 -14.50 5.08 -13.97
N SER A 547 -14.63 5.47 -15.25
CA SER A 547 -15.88 5.28 -16.03
C SER A 547 -16.27 3.81 -16.22
N SER A 548 -15.32 2.88 -16.28
CA SER A 548 -15.61 1.44 -16.30
C SER A 548 -16.27 0.96 -14.99
N LYS A 549 -15.90 1.56 -13.85
CA LYS A 549 -16.55 1.29 -12.57
C LYS A 549 -17.98 1.79 -12.54
N VAL A 550 -18.26 2.98 -13.10
CA VAL A 550 -19.62 3.53 -13.19
C VAL A 550 -20.58 2.55 -13.88
N VAL A 551 -20.16 2.03 -15.05
CA VAL A 551 -20.95 1.04 -15.80
C VAL A 551 -21.08 -0.26 -15.01
N GLY A 552 -20.00 -0.69 -14.33
CA GLY A 552 -19.96 -1.90 -13.53
C GLY A 552 -20.86 -1.87 -12.29
N ASP A 553 -20.82 -0.79 -11.52
CA ASP A 553 -21.61 -0.61 -10.30
C ASP A 553 -23.11 -0.67 -10.62
N LEU A 554 -23.55 0.00 -11.70
CA LEU A 554 -24.94 -0.04 -12.13
C LEU A 554 -25.34 -1.43 -12.64
N ALA A 555 -24.48 -2.08 -13.44
CA ALA A 555 -24.76 -3.43 -13.93
C ALA A 555 -24.94 -4.43 -12.76
N LEU A 556 -24.03 -4.42 -11.78
CA LEU A 556 -24.13 -5.24 -10.57
C LEU A 556 -25.37 -4.92 -9.76
N HIS A 557 -25.68 -3.63 -9.57
CA HIS A 557 -26.85 -3.20 -8.83
C HIS A 557 -28.15 -3.71 -9.47
N LEU A 558 -28.30 -3.53 -10.79
CA LEU A 558 -29.49 -3.98 -11.52
C LEU A 558 -29.64 -5.51 -11.50
N VAL A 559 -28.54 -6.25 -11.66
CA VAL A 559 -28.56 -7.72 -11.55
C VAL A 559 -28.96 -8.13 -10.15
N GLY A 560 -28.33 -7.56 -9.12
CA GLY A 560 -28.62 -7.85 -7.70
C GLY A 560 -30.07 -7.56 -7.32
N ALA A 561 -30.64 -6.46 -7.81
CA ALA A 561 -32.02 -6.06 -7.57
C ALA A 561 -33.05 -6.78 -8.47
N GLY A 562 -32.61 -7.56 -9.46
CA GLY A 562 -33.50 -8.23 -10.42
C GLY A 562 -34.25 -7.24 -11.34
N VAL A 563 -33.65 -6.09 -11.63
CA VAL A 563 -34.24 -5.01 -12.42
C VAL A 563 -33.81 -5.14 -13.88
N ASP A 564 -34.77 -5.00 -14.81
CA ASP A 564 -34.46 -4.98 -16.24
C ASP A 564 -33.86 -3.62 -16.65
N PRO A 565 -32.74 -3.58 -17.41
CA PRO A 565 -32.11 -2.33 -17.81
C PRO A 565 -33.02 -1.38 -18.61
N ALA A 566 -33.96 -1.91 -19.41
CA ALA A 566 -34.89 -1.08 -20.17
C ALA A 566 -35.95 -0.45 -19.25
N ASP A 567 -36.41 -1.17 -18.22
CA ASP A 567 -37.32 -0.61 -17.20
C ASP A 567 -36.62 0.49 -16.39
N PHE A 568 -35.37 0.26 -15.98
CA PHE A 568 -34.56 1.29 -15.31
C PHE A 568 -34.36 2.53 -16.21
N ALA A 569 -34.03 2.34 -17.49
CA ALA A 569 -33.83 3.46 -18.41
C ALA A 569 -35.10 4.29 -18.66
N ALA A 570 -36.27 3.65 -18.62
CA ALA A 570 -37.56 4.31 -18.77
C ALA A 570 -37.90 5.18 -17.55
N ASP A 571 -37.65 4.68 -16.34
CA ASP A 571 -37.95 5.37 -15.08
C ASP A 571 -36.86 5.14 -14.02
N PRO A 572 -35.73 5.88 -14.08
CA PRO A 572 -34.61 5.67 -13.15
C PRO A 572 -34.92 6.11 -11.72
N GLN A 573 -35.98 6.91 -11.50
CA GLN A 573 -36.36 7.37 -10.16
C GLN A 573 -37.01 6.29 -9.30
N LYS A 574 -37.52 5.23 -9.93
CA LYS A 574 -38.12 4.08 -9.24
C LYS A 574 -37.08 3.26 -8.46
N TYR A 575 -35.81 3.43 -8.76
CA TYR A 575 -34.72 2.60 -8.26
C TYR A 575 -33.64 3.44 -7.55
N ASP A 576 -32.94 2.81 -6.61
CA ASP A 576 -31.72 3.39 -6.08
C ASP A 576 -30.66 3.44 -7.18
N ILE A 577 -29.89 4.53 -7.21
CA ILE A 577 -28.86 4.75 -8.21
C ILE A 577 -27.51 4.85 -7.48
N PRO A 578 -26.51 4.03 -7.84
CA PRO A 578 -25.18 4.13 -7.22
C PRO A 578 -24.59 5.54 -7.34
N ASP A 579 -23.91 5.99 -6.28
CA ASP A 579 -23.30 7.34 -6.23
C ASP A 579 -22.34 7.59 -7.40
N SER A 580 -21.61 6.56 -7.85
CA SER A 580 -20.70 6.64 -8.99
C SER A 580 -21.42 7.02 -10.28
N VAL A 581 -22.64 6.52 -10.49
CA VAL A 581 -23.49 6.84 -11.65
C VAL A 581 -24.04 8.25 -11.53
N ILE A 582 -24.49 8.66 -10.34
CA ILE A 582 -24.96 10.04 -10.11
C ILE A 582 -23.84 11.05 -10.36
N ALA A 583 -22.64 10.80 -9.82
CA ALA A 583 -21.46 11.63 -10.06
C ALA A 583 -21.11 11.71 -11.55
N PHE A 584 -21.13 10.58 -12.27
CA PHE A 584 -20.96 10.57 -13.73
C PHE A 584 -22.01 11.43 -14.42
N LEU A 585 -23.30 11.25 -14.13
CA LEU A 585 -24.39 12.00 -14.75
C LEU A 585 -24.34 13.51 -14.42
N ARG A 586 -23.73 13.91 -13.30
CA ARG A 586 -23.45 15.32 -12.99
C ARG A 586 -22.33 15.93 -13.83
N GLY A 587 -21.51 15.10 -14.48
CA GLY A 587 -20.34 15.54 -15.25
C GLY A 587 -19.07 15.64 -14.41
N GLU A 588 -19.04 15.02 -13.23
CA GLU A 588 -17.86 15.05 -12.33
C GLU A 588 -16.65 14.32 -12.94
N LEU A 589 -16.85 13.48 -13.96
CA LEU A 589 -15.79 12.81 -14.73
C LEU A 589 -15.45 13.50 -16.06
N GLY A 590 -16.03 14.67 -16.35
CA GLY A 590 -15.98 15.32 -17.65
C GLY A 590 -17.18 14.97 -18.54
N THR A 591 -17.08 15.33 -19.82
CA THR A 591 -18.18 15.11 -20.79
C THR A 591 -17.88 13.87 -21.65
N PRO A 592 -18.80 12.89 -21.74
CA PRO A 592 -18.58 11.71 -22.57
C PRO A 592 -18.57 12.04 -24.07
N PRO A 593 -17.84 11.30 -24.91
CA PRO A 593 -17.74 11.56 -26.35
C PRO A 593 -19.08 11.62 -27.09
N GLY A 594 -20.06 10.82 -26.65
CA GLY A 594 -21.41 10.77 -27.22
C GLY A 594 -22.37 11.86 -26.74
N GLY A 595 -21.93 12.73 -25.82
CA GLY A 595 -22.81 13.62 -25.08
C GLY A 595 -23.65 12.88 -24.04
N TRP A 596 -24.56 13.61 -23.40
CA TRP A 596 -25.36 13.07 -22.30
C TRP A 596 -26.62 12.34 -22.77
N PRO A 597 -26.98 11.20 -22.14
CA PRO A 597 -28.17 10.44 -22.50
C PRO A 597 -29.43 11.13 -21.94
N GLU A 598 -30.11 11.93 -22.77
CA GLU A 598 -31.40 12.52 -22.42
C GLU A 598 -32.58 11.68 -22.97
N PRO A 599 -33.70 11.55 -22.23
CA PRO A 599 -34.04 12.22 -20.96
C PRO A 599 -33.54 11.51 -19.69
N LEU A 600 -32.76 10.43 -19.82
CA LEU A 600 -32.33 9.60 -18.69
C LEU A 600 -31.56 10.41 -17.65
N ARG A 601 -30.58 11.20 -18.08
CA ARG A 601 -29.79 12.07 -17.20
C ARG A 601 -30.68 13.03 -16.42
N THR A 602 -31.56 13.76 -17.11
CA THR A 602 -32.47 14.72 -16.45
C THR A 602 -33.33 14.02 -15.39
N ARG A 603 -33.93 12.87 -15.71
CA ARG A 603 -34.78 12.12 -14.77
C ARG A 603 -33.99 11.54 -13.59
N ALA A 604 -32.80 11.01 -13.84
CA ALA A 604 -31.94 10.44 -12.81
C ALA A 604 -31.35 11.50 -11.85
N LEU A 605 -31.35 12.78 -12.21
CA LEU A 605 -30.87 13.87 -11.35
C LEU A 605 -31.99 14.69 -10.71
N GLU A 606 -33.22 14.63 -11.23
CA GLU A 606 -34.36 15.34 -10.66
C GLU A 606 -34.57 15.00 -9.17
N GLY A 607 -34.78 16.03 -8.36
CA GLY A 607 -34.93 15.93 -6.91
C GLY A 607 -33.64 15.70 -6.10
N ARG A 608 -32.49 15.52 -6.74
CA ARG A 608 -31.20 15.33 -6.06
C ARG A 608 -30.49 16.67 -5.85
N SER A 609 -29.71 16.77 -4.76
CA SER A 609 -28.91 17.97 -4.47
C SER A 609 -27.93 18.28 -5.60
N GLU A 610 -27.43 19.51 -5.66
CA GLU A 610 -26.29 19.83 -6.52
C GLU A 610 -25.07 18.97 -6.16
N GLY A 611 -24.16 18.80 -7.14
CA GLY A 611 -22.93 18.03 -7.00
C GLY A 611 -21.96 18.65 -6.00
N LYS A 612 -20.86 17.94 -5.72
CA LYS A 612 -19.76 18.50 -4.93
C LYS A 612 -19.03 19.58 -5.73
N GLU A 613 -18.31 20.45 -5.01
CA GLU A 613 -17.37 21.39 -5.63
C GLU A 613 -16.40 20.63 -6.57
N PRO A 614 -16.04 21.20 -7.75
CA PRO A 614 -15.28 20.47 -8.77
C PRO A 614 -13.87 20.05 -8.33
N LEU A 615 -13.31 20.73 -7.34
CA LEU A 615 -11.96 20.49 -6.81
C LEU A 615 -12.01 20.42 -5.29
N ALA A 616 -11.26 19.48 -4.71
CA ALA A 616 -11.08 19.41 -3.27
C ALA A 616 -10.17 20.54 -2.76
N GLU A 617 -10.49 21.09 -1.59
CA GLU A 617 -9.63 22.06 -0.91
C GLU A 617 -8.38 21.37 -0.34
N ILE A 618 -7.26 22.10 -0.36
CA ILE A 618 -6.00 21.66 0.23
C ILE A 618 -5.84 22.37 1.58
N PRO A 619 -5.71 21.65 2.70
CA PRO A 619 -5.40 22.27 3.99
C PRO A 619 -4.10 23.10 3.92
N ALA A 620 -4.04 24.23 4.62
CA ALA A 620 -2.89 25.14 4.54
C ALA A 620 -1.55 24.50 4.94
N GLU A 621 -1.57 23.59 5.92
CA GLU A 621 -0.40 22.82 6.33
C GLU A 621 0.08 21.87 5.22
N GLU A 622 -0.84 21.17 4.56
CA GLU A 622 -0.51 20.29 3.44
C GLU A 622 -0.01 21.09 2.24
N GLN A 623 -0.53 22.29 1.98
CA GLN A 623 0.00 23.16 0.94
C GLN A 623 1.47 23.53 1.21
N ALA A 624 1.84 23.84 2.45
CA ALA A 624 3.23 24.13 2.81
C ALA A 624 4.16 22.91 2.60
N HIS A 625 3.70 21.70 2.92
CA HIS A 625 4.46 20.47 2.67
C HIS A 625 4.57 20.12 1.17
N LEU A 626 3.55 20.41 0.35
CA LEU A 626 3.64 20.25 -1.10
C LEU A 626 4.73 21.15 -1.69
N ASP A 627 4.82 22.38 -1.21
CA ASP A 627 5.80 23.39 -1.64
C ASP A 627 7.18 23.19 -0.99
N SER A 628 7.32 22.23 -0.07
CA SER A 628 8.59 21.89 0.59
C SER A 628 9.59 21.29 -0.39
N GLU A 629 10.87 21.58 -0.19
CA GLU A 629 11.99 20.94 -0.91
C GLU A 629 12.33 19.56 -0.33
N ASP A 630 11.82 19.23 0.86
CA ASP A 630 11.96 17.90 1.46
C ASP A 630 11.01 16.91 0.78
N SER A 631 11.60 15.97 0.05
CA SER A 631 10.88 14.88 -0.59
C SER A 631 10.05 14.05 0.39
N ALA A 632 10.49 13.87 1.64
CA ALA A 632 9.74 13.09 2.63
C ALA A 632 8.43 13.77 3.03
N GLU A 633 8.47 15.09 3.27
CA GLU A 633 7.27 15.90 3.57
C GLU A 633 6.31 15.89 2.37
N ARG A 634 6.82 16.20 1.17
CA ARG A 634 6.01 16.25 -0.06
C ARG A 634 5.35 14.92 -0.35
N ARG A 635 6.09 13.80 -0.29
CA ARG A 635 5.57 12.45 -0.54
C ARG A 635 4.52 12.05 0.50
N GLY A 636 4.76 12.36 1.77
CA GLY A 636 3.79 12.13 2.85
C GLY A 636 2.47 12.86 2.60
N THR A 637 2.54 14.12 2.19
CA THR A 637 1.37 14.91 1.83
C THR A 637 0.67 14.38 0.58
N LEU A 638 1.40 13.99 -0.47
CA LEU A 638 0.82 13.39 -1.67
C LEU A 638 0.08 12.09 -1.33
N ASN A 639 0.61 11.25 -0.43
CA ASN A 639 -0.08 10.07 0.07
C ASN A 639 -1.40 10.44 0.77
N ARG A 640 -1.35 11.37 1.74
CA ARG A 640 -2.54 11.80 2.51
C ARG A 640 -3.62 12.46 1.66
N LEU A 641 -3.24 13.26 0.67
CA LEU A 641 -4.19 13.92 -0.24
C LEU A 641 -4.78 12.91 -1.22
N LEU A 642 -3.95 12.17 -1.96
CA LEU A 642 -4.45 11.30 -3.04
C LEU A 642 -5.17 10.05 -2.50
N PHE A 643 -4.75 9.57 -1.32
CA PHE A 643 -5.22 8.33 -0.71
C PHE A 643 -5.23 8.41 0.83
N PRO A 644 -6.12 9.22 1.45
CA PRO A 644 -6.13 9.43 2.89
C PRO A 644 -6.30 8.13 3.68
N LYS A 645 -7.31 7.31 3.32
CA LYS A 645 -7.60 6.04 4.01
C LYS A 645 -6.50 4.98 3.83
N PRO A 646 -6.00 4.66 2.60
CA PRO A 646 -4.84 3.79 2.45
C PRO A 646 -3.61 4.26 3.22
N THR A 647 -3.37 5.57 3.29
CA THR A 647 -2.24 6.12 4.02
C THR A 647 -2.38 5.89 5.52
N GLU A 648 -3.57 6.13 6.08
CA GLU A 648 -3.88 5.83 7.48
C GLU A 648 -3.70 4.33 7.79
N GLU A 649 -4.28 3.45 6.97
CA GLU A 649 -4.16 2.00 7.10
C GLU A 649 -2.69 1.53 7.02
N PHE A 650 -1.89 2.08 6.10
CA PHE A 650 -0.47 1.80 5.96
C PHE A 650 0.34 2.25 7.17
N LEU A 651 0.13 3.48 7.66
CA LEU A 651 0.84 4.01 8.81
C LEU A 651 0.50 3.23 10.09
N GLU A 652 -0.77 2.85 10.26
CA GLU A 652 -1.20 2.01 11.37
C GLU A 652 -0.59 0.60 11.31
N HIS A 653 -0.55 -0.01 10.11
CA HIS A 653 0.13 -1.29 9.92
C HIS A 653 1.62 -1.20 10.26
N ARG A 654 2.31 -0.15 9.78
CA ARG A 654 3.73 0.09 10.08
C ARG A 654 3.97 0.33 11.57
N ARG A 655 3.06 1.02 12.26
CA ARG A 655 3.10 1.23 13.71
C ARG A 655 2.96 -0.10 14.46
N ARG A 656 2.04 -0.97 14.04
CA ARG A 656 1.74 -2.24 14.70
C ARG A 656 2.77 -3.34 14.41
N PHE A 657 3.22 -3.45 13.17
CA PHE A 657 3.98 -4.60 12.67
C PHE A 657 5.40 -4.25 12.18
N GLY A 658 5.78 -2.97 12.18
CA GLY A 658 7.08 -2.54 11.65
C GLY A 658 7.09 -2.53 10.12
N ASN A 659 8.28 -2.50 9.52
CA ASN A 659 8.40 -2.47 8.07
C ASN A 659 8.29 -3.89 7.44
N THR A 660 7.07 -4.34 7.16
CA THR A 660 6.83 -5.66 6.54
C THR A 660 7.27 -5.74 5.07
N SER A 661 7.67 -4.62 4.43
CA SER A 661 8.22 -4.66 3.06
C SER A 661 9.54 -5.45 2.98
N ALA A 662 10.22 -5.60 4.12
CA ALA A 662 11.48 -6.34 4.23
C ALA A 662 11.32 -7.87 4.18
N LEU A 663 10.11 -8.38 4.36
CA LEU A 663 9.81 -9.81 4.34
C LEU A 663 9.76 -10.35 2.91
N ASP A 664 10.21 -11.59 2.71
CA ASP A 664 10.00 -12.29 1.44
C ASP A 664 8.49 -12.52 1.19
N ASP A 665 8.10 -12.81 -0.05
CA ASP A 665 6.68 -12.98 -0.40
C ASP A 665 6.02 -14.17 0.32
N ARG A 666 6.79 -15.18 0.71
CA ARG A 666 6.28 -16.36 1.41
C ARG A 666 5.99 -16.06 2.87
N GLU A 667 6.92 -15.39 3.52
CA GLU A 667 6.82 -14.90 4.89
C GLU A 667 5.66 -13.93 5.00
N PHE A 668 5.54 -13.01 4.04
CA PHE A 668 4.46 -12.03 4.01
C PHE A 668 3.08 -12.67 3.83
N PHE A 669 2.89 -13.53 2.82
CA PHE A 669 1.55 -14.08 2.55
C PHE A 669 1.18 -15.30 3.39
N TYR A 670 2.16 -16.09 3.83
CA TYR A 670 1.92 -17.42 4.40
C TYR A 670 2.63 -17.68 5.74
N GLY A 671 3.43 -16.73 6.25
CA GLY A 671 4.10 -16.86 7.53
C GLY A 671 5.20 -17.95 7.54
N LEU A 672 5.41 -18.53 8.72
CA LEU A 672 6.49 -19.46 9.01
C LEU A 672 6.06 -20.92 8.82
N LYS A 673 7.04 -21.78 8.52
CA LYS A 673 6.86 -23.24 8.46
C LYS A 673 7.57 -23.88 9.65
N GLU A 674 6.88 -24.78 10.36
CA GLU A 674 7.42 -25.45 11.55
C GLU A 674 8.71 -26.21 11.21
N GLY A 675 9.71 -26.09 12.10
CA GLY A 675 11.01 -26.74 11.96
C GLY A 675 11.94 -26.14 10.90
N ARG A 676 11.50 -25.13 10.14
CA ARG A 676 12.30 -24.47 9.11
C ARG A 676 12.87 -23.15 9.62
N GLU A 677 14.17 -22.95 9.38
CA GLU A 677 14.86 -21.69 9.67
C GLU A 677 14.74 -20.75 8.47
N GLU A 678 14.32 -19.51 8.74
CA GLU A 678 14.23 -18.42 7.77
C GLU A 678 15.16 -17.28 8.21
N LEU A 679 15.78 -16.61 7.24
CA LEU A 679 16.73 -15.54 7.49
C LEU A 679 16.11 -14.20 7.06
N ILE A 680 15.77 -13.37 8.04
CA ILE A 680 15.05 -12.11 7.83
C ILE A 680 16.02 -10.94 7.98
N HIS A 681 16.05 -10.08 6.95
CA HIS A 681 16.90 -8.90 6.90
C HIS A 681 16.05 -7.65 7.10
N LEU A 682 16.21 -6.99 8.25
CA LEU A 682 15.52 -5.73 8.52
C LEU A 682 16.40 -4.54 8.14
N PRO A 683 15.85 -3.49 7.50
CA PRO A 683 16.55 -2.23 7.30
C PRO A 683 17.09 -1.71 8.64
N HIS A 684 18.31 -1.16 8.63
CA HIS A 684 18.97 -0.56 9.81
C HIS A 684 19.37 -1.53 10.94
N VAL A 685 19.14 -2.85 10.80
CA VAL A 685 19.66 -3.86 11.71
C VAL A 685 20.86 -4.57 11.06
N SER A 686 22.04 -4.48 11.68
CA SER A 686 23.28 -5.03 11.11
C SER A 686 23.34 -6.56 11.10
N THR A 687 22.59 -7.21 12.00
CA THR A 687 22.56 -8.67 12.14
C THR A 687 21.19 -9.19 11.72
N PRO A 688 21.11 -10.09 10.72
CA PRO A 688 19.83 -10.67 10.32
C PRO A 688 19.23 -11.51 11.46
N MET A 689 17.92 -11.69 11.41
CA MET A 689 17.19 -12.56 12.32
C MET A 689 17.10 -13.95 11.71
N LEU A 690 17.73 -14.95 12.34
CA LEU A 690 17.47 -16.36 12.06
C LEU A 690 16.26 -16.79 12.88
N VAL A 691 15.13 -16.98 12.24
CA VAL A 691 13.83 -17.29 12.85
C VAL A 691 13.43 -18.72 12.53
N ARG A 692 13.09 -19.51 13.55
CA ARG A 692 12.50 -20.85 13.40
C ARG A 692 11.20 -20.93 14.16
N LEU A 693 10.15 -21.42 13.52
CA LEU A 693 8.93 -21.80 14.23
C LEU A 693 9.14 -23.16 14.90
N ASP A 694 9.13 -23.19 16.23
CA ASP A 694 9.30 -24.43 17.01
C ASP A 694 7.96 -25.12 17.27
N ALA A 695 6.88 -24.37 17.57
CA ALA A 695 5.55 -24.93 17.80
C ALA A 695 4.43 -23.86 17.74
N VAL A 696 3.19 -24.30 17.47
CA VAL A 696 1.95 -23.52 17.64
C VAL A 696 1.02 -24.33 18.54
N SER A 697 0.50 -23.74 19.62
CA SER A 697 -0.43 -24.43 20.51
C SER A 697 -1.84 -24.54 19.94
N GLU A 698 -2.66 -25.41 20.54
CA GLU A 698 -4.11 -25.33 20.43
C GLU A 698 -4.64 -23.99 21.01
N PRO A 699 -5.80 -23.50 20.54
CA PRO A 699 -6.39 -22.27 21.02
C PRO A 699 -6.94 -22.46 22.45
N ASP A 700 -6.76 -21.47 23.30
CA ASP A 700 -7.40 -21.42 24.63
C ASP A 700 -8.88 -21.03 24.55
N ASP A 701 -9.58 -20.92 25.69
CA ASP A 701 -11.02 -20.59 25.74
C ASP A 701 -11.36 -19.20 25.17
N LYS A 702 -10.36 -18.31 25.10
CA LYS A 702 -10.46 -16.99 24.45
C LYS A 702 -10.07 -17.06 22.95
N GLY A 703 -9.77 -18.26 22.47
CA GLY A 703 -9.25 -18.56 21.15
C GLY A 703 -7.88 -17.95 20.86
N MET A 704 -7.02 -17.83 21.88
CA MET A 704 -5.62 -17.42 21.73
C MET A 704 -4.71 -18.63 21.60
N ARG A 705 -3.76 -18.59 20.67
CA ARG A 705 -2.68 -19.57 20.52
C ARG A 705 -1.36 -19.00 20.99
N ASN A 706 -0.51 -19.87 21.54
CA ASN A 706 0.90 -19.58 21.81
C ASN A 706 1.74 -20.06 20.62
N VAL A 707 2.42 -19.12 19.96
CA VAL A 707 3.39 -19.37 18.90
C VAL A 707 4.78 -19.29 19.52
N VAL A 708 5.55 -20.37 19.44
CA VAL A 708 6.91 -20.45 19.99
C VAL A 708 7.90 -20.34 18.84
N VAL A 709 8.63 -19.23 18.78
CA VAL A 709 9.69 -19.03 17.77
C VAL A 709 11.06 -18.99 18.42
N ASN A 710 12.06 -19.56 17.76
CA ASN A 710 13.46 -19.40 18.09
C ASN A 710 14.06 -18.30 17.22
N VAL A 711 14.61 -17.25 17.84
CA VAL A 711 15.21 -16.11 17.14
C VAL A 711 16.66 -15.97 17.59
N ASN A 712 17.61 -16.21 16.69
CA ASN A 712 19.05 -16.15 16.99
C ASN A 712 19.45 -16.96 18.23
N GLY A 713 18.85 -18.14 18.41
CA GLY A 713 19.09 -19.04 19.55
C GLY A 713 18.22 -18.76 20.79
N GLN A 714 17.33 -17.77 20.75
CA GLN A 714 16.46 -17.40 21.87
C GLN A 714 15.01 -17.78 21.62
N ILE A 715 14.41 -18.51 22.56
CA ILE A 715 12.99 -18.84 22.51
C ILE A 715 12.15 -17.59 22.86
N ARG A 716 11.17 -17.28 22.01
CA ARG A 716 10.21 -16.20 22.17
C ARG A 716 8.78 -16.74 22.04
N PRO A 717 7.99 -16.77 23.12
CA PRO A 717 6.57 -17.07 23.06
C PRO A 717 5.79 -15.81 22.64
N ILE A 718 4.88 -15.97 21.68
CA ILE A 718 4.02 -14.91 21.15
C ILE A 718 2.57 -15.37 21.24
N ARG A 719 1.68 -14.51 21.72
CA ARG A 719 0.24 -14.82 21.81
C ARG A 719 -0.49 -14.24 20.60
N VAL A 720 -1.20 -15.09 19.88
CA VAL A 720 -1.92 -14.71 18.66
C VAL A 720 -3.39 -15.10 18.79
N ARG A 721 -4.30 -14.23 18.37
CA ARG A 721 -5.73 -14.55 18.29
C ARG A 721 -5.99 -15.39 17.05
N ASP A 722 -6.58 -16.57 17.22
CA ASP A 722 -7.07 -17.40 16.11
C ASP A 722 -8.46 -16.94 15.69
N HIS A 723 -8.55 -16.26 14.55
CA HIS A 723 -9.82 -15.69 14.07
C HIS A 723 -10.83 -16.75 13.62
N ALA A 724 -10.44 -18.01 13.42
CA ALA A 724 -11.35 -19.09 13.07
C ALA A 724 -12.09 -19.68 14.29
N VAL A 725 -11.65 -19.36 15.51
CA VAL A 725 -12.24 -19.86 16.76
C VAL A 725 -13.11 -18.78 17.39
N GLU A 726 -14.41 -19.04 17.51
CA GLU A 726 -15.34 -18.17 18.26
C GLU A 726 -14.95 -18.12 19.74
N SER A 727 -14.83 -16.92 20.31
CA SER A 727 -14.54 -16.76 21.74
C SER A 727 -15.78 -17.17 22.53
N VAL A 728 -15.63 -18.15 23.42
CA VAL A 728 -16.73 -18.63 24.29
C VAL A 728 -16.96 -17.66 25.47
N THR A 729 -16.00 -16.75 25.70
CA THR A 729 -16.09 -15.66 26.69
C THR A 729 -16.42 -14.33 26.02
N ALA A 730 -17.46 -13.63 26.49
CA ALA A 730 -17.75 -12.25 26.09
C ALA A 730 -16.58 -11.34 26.52
N THR A 731 -15.87 -10.74 25.56
CA THR A 731 -14.89 -9.69 25.84
C THR A 731 -15.64 -8.40 26.17
N ALA A 732 -15.19 -7.68 27.21
CA ALA A 732 -15.73 -6.36 27.54
C ALA A 732 -15.57 -5.40 26.33
N GLU A 733 -16.62 -4.64 26.02
CA GLU A 733 -16.61 -3.63 24.96
C GLU A 733 -15.53 -2.57 25.27
N LYS A 734 -14.73 -2.13 24.29
CA LYS A 734 -13.68 -1.11 24.47
C LYS A 734 -14.21 0.27 24.06
N ALA A 735 -13.76 1.32 24.75
CA ALA A 735 -14.09 2.69 24.41
C ALA A 735 -13.30 3.17 23.18
N ASP A 736 -13.99 3.84 22.25
CA ASP A 736 -13.43 4.54 21.10
C ASP A 736 -12.87 5.90 21.53
N THR A 737 -11.55 6.04 21.45
CA THR A 737 -10.83 7.25 21.88
C THR A 737 -11.15 8.49 21.06
N THR A 738 -11.77 8.34 19.88
CA THR A 738 -12.21 9.47 19.05
C THR A 738 -13.55 10.06 19.51
N LYS A 739 -14.33 9.33 20.31
CA LYS A 739 -15.66 9.72 20.78
C LYS A 739 -15.62 10.15 22.24
N LYS A 740 -15.63 11.46 22.47
CA LYS A 740 -15.56 12.04 23.82
C LYS A 740 -16.68 11.57 24.77
N GLY A 741 -17.85 11.19 24.25
CA GLY A 741 -18.96 10.65 25.05
C GLY A 741 -18.76 9.21 25.56
N GLN A 742 -17.75 8.48 25.08
CA GLN A 742 -17.46 7.12 25.55
C GLN A 742 -16.48 7.16 26.74
N VAL A 743 -16.99 6.83 27.92
CA VAL A 743 -16.21 6.86 29.16
C VAL A 743 -15.53 5.52 29.37
N ALA A 744 -14.19 5.53 29.34
CA ALA A 744 -13.37 4.35 29.46
C ALA A 744 -12.92 4.08 30.90
N ALA A 745 -12.69 2.81 31.21
CA ALA A 745 -11.98 2.38 32.40
C ALA A 745 -10.55 2.89 32.35
N PRO A 746 -10.13 3.72 33.33
CA PRO A 746 -8.81 4.31 33.28
C PRO A 746 -7.73 3.24 33.37
N PHE A 747 -7.92 2.20 34.19
CA PHE A 747 -7.02 1.08 34.43
C PHE A 747 -7.82 -0.19 34.78
N ALA A 748 -7.14 -1.32 34.90
CA ALA A 748 -7.76 -2.56 35.35
C ALA A 748 -8.15 -2.50 36.84
N GLY A 749 -9.36 -2.90 37.17
CA GLY A 749 -9.92 -2.80 38.53
C GLY A 749 -11.35 -3.34 38.58
N VAL A 750 -12.01 -3.19 39.72
CA VAL A 750 -13.46 -3.46 39.84
C VAL A 750 -14.19 -2.13 39.74
N VAL A 751 -15.00 -1.97 38.70
CA VAL A 751 -15.81 -0.76 38.49
C VAL A 751 -17.21 -0.98 39.01
N THR A 752 -17.70 -0.01 39.79
CA THR A 752 -19.10 0.11 40.19
C THR A 752 -19.65 1.42 39.61
N VAL A 753 -20.62 1.31 38.70
CA VAL A 753 -21.26 2.47 38.06
C VAL A 753 -22.27 3.10 39.03
N THR A 754 -22.30 4.43 39.08
CA THR A 754 -23.13 5.22 40.02
C THR A 754 -24.29 5.95 39.36
N VAL A 755 -24.44 5.80 38.04
CA VAL A 755 -25.48 6.41 37.20
C VAL A 755 -26.27 5.34 36.44
N ALA A 756 -27.46 5.69 35.96
CA ALA A 756 -28.34 4.83 35.17
C ALA A 756 -28.60 5.41 33.76
N ASP A 757 -29.06 4.55 32.85
CA ASP A 757 -29.53 4.97 31.53
C ASP A 757 -30.62 6.05 31.66
N GLY A 758 -30.43 7.18 30.98
CA GLY A 758 -31.31 8.34 31.01
C GLY A 758 -30.96 9.43 32.02
N ASP A 759 -29.93 9.25 32.86
CA ASP A 759 -29.48 10.28 33.80
C ASP A 759 -28.79 11.45 33.07
N GLU A 760 -29.11 12.69 33.45
CA GLU A 760 -28.39 13.89 33.01
C GLU A 760 -27.11 14.07 33.83
N VAL A 761 -25.97 14.24 33.17
CA VAL A 761 -24.66 14.47 33.79
C VAL A 761 -23.96 15.68 33.19
N LYS A 762 -23.20 16.39 34.02
CA LYS A 762 -22.30 17.47 33.58
C LYS A 762 -20.85 17.01 33.58
N ALA A 763 -20.03 17.65 32.76
CA ALA A 763 -18.59 17.41 32.75
C ALA A 763 -18.00 17.59 34.16
N GLY A 764 -17.35 16.53 34.66
CA GLY A 764 -16.80 16.44 36.01
C GLY A 764 -17.68 15.69 37.02
N ASP A 765 -18.94 15.39 36.70
CA ASP A 765 -19.81 14.59 37.57
C ASP A 765 -19.34 13.13 37.66
N ALA A 766 -19.49 12.51 38.82
CA ALA A 766 -19.08 11.13 39.05
C ALA A 766 -20.04 10.14 38.37
N VAL A 767 -19.52 9.32 37.45
CA VAL A 767 -20.30 8.31 36.73
C VAL A 767 -19.99 6.89 37.19
N ALA A 768 -18.80 6.63 37.74
CA ALA A 768 -18.45 5.35 38.33
C ALA A 768 -17.33 5.49 39.37
N ILE A 769 -17.13 4.44 40.16
CA ILE A 769 -15.99 4.30 41.08
C ILE A 769 -15.23 3.05 40.67
N ILE A 770 -13.91 3.16 40.54
CA ILE A 770 -13.02 2.03 40.30
C ILE A 770 -12.18 1.72 41.53
N GLU A 771 -12.21 0.46 41.98
CA GLU A 771 -11.35 -0.05 43.03
C GLU A 771 -10.20 -0.86 42.41
N ALA A 772 -8.97 -0.45 42.70
CA ALA A 772 -7.77 -1.20 42.36
C ALA A 772 -6.71 -0.98 43.44
N MET A 773 -5.98 -2.04 43.80
CA MET A 773 -4.86 -1.97 44.76
C MET A 773 -5.24 -1.39 46.15
N LYS A 774 -6.47 -1.60 46.65
CA LYS A 774 -7.00 -1.00 47.90
C LYS A 774 -7.11 0.53 47.86
N MET A 775 -7.11 1.11 46.65
CA MET A 775 -7.43 2.50 46.41
C MET A 775 -8.71 2.59 45.59
N GLU A 776 -9.55 3.56 45.94
CA GLU A 776 -10.75 3.93 45.19
C GLU A 776 -10.46 5.20 44.40
N ALA A 777 -10.84 5.23 43.13
CA ALA A 777 -10.78 6.42 42.28
C ALA A 777 -12.13 6.66 41.62
N THR A 778 -12.55 7.92 41.55
CA THR A 778 -13.78 8.32 40.88
C THR A 778 -13.53 8.50 39.39
N ILE A 779 -14.41 7.93 38.57
CA ILE A 779 -14.48 8.13 37.12
C ILE A 779 -15.55 9.17 36.85
N THR A 780 -15.20 10.21 36.10
CA THR A 780 -16.04 11.38 35.86
C THR A 780 -16.49 11.49 34.41
N ALA A 781 -17.65 12.13 34.18
CA ALA A 781 -18.13 12.46 32.85
C ALA A 781 -17.19 13.48 32.17
N PRO A 782 -16.72 13.22 30.94
CA PRO A 782 -15.86 14.15 30.19
C PRO A 782 -16.64 15.25 29.44
N VAL A 783 -17.95 15.08 29.25
CA VAL A 783 -18.84 15.98 28.51
C VAL A 783 -20.18 16.10 29.25
N ASP A 784 -20.88 17.20 29.00
CA ASP A 784 -22.29 17.35 29.40
C ASP A 784 -23.16 16.48 28.48
N GLY A 785 -24.17 15.82 29.02
CA GLY A 785 -25.09 15.02 28.21
C GLY A 785 -25.98 14.08 29.03
N VAL A 786 -26.61 13.15 28.33
CA VAL A 786 -27.47 12.11 28.94
C VAL A 786 -26.78 10.76 28.83
N ILE A 787 -26.78 9.96 29.90
CA ILE A 787 -26.29 8.59 29.85
C ILE A 787 -27.17 7.78 28.88
N GLU A 788 -26.63 7.48 27.69
CA GLU A 788 -27.30 6.70 26.67
C GLU A 788 -27.28 5.21 27.01
N ARG A 789 -26.16 4.74 27.57
CA ARG A 789 -25.95 3.32 27.87
C ARG A 789 -24.91 3.10 28.96
N VAL A 790 -25.29 2.36 30.00
CA VAL A 790 -24.41 1.75 30.99
C VAL A 790 -24.00 0.36 30.48
N VAL A 791 -22.71 0.20 30.18
CA VAL A 791 -22.16 -1.04 29.62
C VAL A 791 -21.85 -2.05 30.73
N VAL A 792 -21.59 -1.55 31.94
CA VAL A 792 -21.18 -2.34 33.11
C VAL A 792 -22.24 -2.19 34.22
N PRO A 793 -23.29 -3.02 34.23
CA PRO A 793 -24.48 -2.80 35.08
C PRO A 793 -24.29 -3.17 36.56
N ALA A 794 -23.17 -3.81 36.92
CA ALA A 794 -22.85 -4.23 38.28
C ALA A 794 -21.34 -4.15 38.52
N ALA A 795 -20.90 -4.35 39.77
CA ALA A 795 -19.50 -4.41 40.14
C ALA A 795 -18.75 -5.46 39.28
N THR A 796 -17.99 -4.99 38.29
CA THR A 796 -17.40 -5.86 37.26
C THR A 796 -15.92 -5.60 37.17
N LYS A 797 -15.15 -6.68 36.98
CA LYS A 797 -13.73 -6.59 36.71
C LYS A 797 -13.54 -6.10 35.28
N VAL A 798 -12.88 -4.96 35.14
CA VAL A 798 -12.55 -4.35 33.85
C VAL A 798 -11.04 -4.31 33.65
N GLU A 799 -10.61 -4.24 32.40
CA GLU A 799 -9.26 -3.91 31.98
C GLU A 799 -9.19 -2.43 31.56
N GLY A 800 -7.96 -1.93 31.36
CA GLY A 800 -7.78 -0.59 30.80
C GLY A 800 -8.50 -0.45 29.45
N ASN A 801 -9.14 0.71 29.27
CA ASN A 801 -9.89 1.08 28.07
C ASN A 801 -11.22 0.33 27.84
N ASP A 802 -11.69 -0.50 28.78
CA ASP A 802 -13.05 -1.05 28.71
C ASP A 802 -14.08 0.09 28.80
N LEU A 803 -15.12 0.04 27.98
CA LEU A 803 -16.21 1.00 27.97
C LEU A 803 -17.08 0.80 29.21
N ILE A 804 -17.30 1.88 29.94
CA ILE A 804 -18.09 1.88 31.19
C ILE A 804 -19.48 2.45 30.93
N VAL A 805 -19.54 3.67 30.37
CA VAL A 805 -20.79 4.35 30.00
C VAL A 805 -20.64 5.13 28.68
N VAL A 806 -21.76 5.34 28.00
CA VAL A 806 -21.87 6.23 26.82
C VAL A 806 -22.74 7.43 27.19
N ILE A 807 -22.26 8.63 26.87
CA ILE A 807 -22.93 9.92 27.05
C ILE A 807 -23.24 10.49 25.66
N ALA A 808 -24.51 10.82 25.43
CA ALA A 808 -25.02 11.40 24.19
C ALA A 808 -24.93 12.92 24.15
#